data_AF-A0AAN6YGK8-F1
#
_entry.id   AF-A0AAN6YGK8-F1
#
_cell.length_a   1.000
_cell.length_b   1.000
_cell.length_c   1.000
_cell.angle_alpha   90.00
_cell.angle_beta   90.00
_cell.angle_gamma   90.00
#
_symmetry.space_group_name_H-M   'P 1'
#
loop_
_entity.id
_entity.type
_entity.pdbx_description
1 polymer ?
#
loop_
_entity_poly.entity_id
_entity_poly.type
_entity_poly.pdbx_seq_one_letter_code
_entity_poly.pdbx_strand_id
1 'polypeptide(L)'
;MASSVAPAAASEEGLSVIALVSGGKDSFFSILHCLANGHRVVALANLHPAGRTCSPRATTHREETSVAGARAAAGEEAPVDEGTAVTVLLPGEAQGHGHGHGHGHGPGRAGGSPAGTGSGTVQDSTAATETEEKEEEDLNSFMYQTVGHQVIPLYAEATGIPLYRKAIEGDAGQHGKDYSPGGSSSEDETESMIPLLEAIKAAHPEANAICAGAILSTYQRTRVESVATRLGLVPLAYLWKFPTLPVPIQPGSLGGGSAAGSDAQLLDDMAAVGLEARIIKVASGGLDESFLWTNVASADGKEKVARAMSRFGTAEKGAVIGEGGEFETLVLDGPPELFKKHIVVDEKGRRVINEGGGTAWLSLRGARVQDKEEGSLGHDAAKNTHRTVRIPDLLHDRFVNVLDGLSTFNDTDKPAAEHVQVDQQQFGEHDLPNLGNQQEPKDEKLQQWFFMSGSPSSSIKEQTTSIVTQIRQRLQQHKLTPTAIINSTIVLRQMADFPSINAIYGSLFNAPNPPSRVTISCGDSLLPRDAKISIALAVHTNLKQDPSQRQGLHVQSRSYWAPANIGPYSQAISFPLASLGSSSTTDSGDGLRLVSIAGQIPLVPATMALPPASSDSLGCQLVLSLQHLWRIGADVDVRWWSSAVVYFPRQQEESAKSEDDNDDVESGALAMALGEKAQLAGRAWEAAHMWSEKKKRDRGDDEGDGDSEEEEDEAGPDLWDRRFNTRYMSFAAAGDGEKAKGQKLPDWTVLDEDGSNEKRRAMVPPLFVAEVEELPRGAGVEWHAHMGIAGGDQDDVLVLKGERRKNLSVYQTIVGSSGVRMVQTIVAEEVSKDQEEQDQFAREAIARLGTRGTSSGNDWTDERPTIVVRYVDAGVYRGAQAEMISSSVPVVPCRSLWNGTVKGERLASVTVYQSIFER
;
A
#
# COMPACT_ATOMS: atom_id res chain seq x y z
N MET A 1 3.35 -25.31 29.66
CA MET A 1 4.01 -25.16 28.35
C MET A 1 2.95 -24.68 27.37
N ALA A 2 2.90 -23.39 27.11
CA ALA A 2 2.02 -22.75 26.13
C ALA A 2 2.85 -21.67 25.43
N SER A 3 2.92 -21.76 24.11
CA SER A 3 3.79 -20.97 23.22
C SER A 3 3.41 -19.49 23.26
N SER A 4 4.37 -18.65 23.67
CA SER A 4 4.28 -17.19 23.62
C SER A 4 4.86 -16.70 22.29
N VAL A 5 4.00 -16.33 21.35
CA VAL A 5 4.41 -15.51 20.19
C VAL A 5 4.36 -14.05 20.64
N ALA A 6 5.49 -13.54 21.11
CA ALA A 6 5.71 -12.10 21.26
C ALA A 6 6.00 -11.51 19.87
N PRO A 7 5.58 -10.26 19.58
CA PRO A 7 6.03 -9.58 18.37
C PRO A 7 7.54 -9.36 18.49
N ALA A 8 8.30 -9.93 17.56
CA ALA A 8 9.75 -9.83 17.53
C ALA A 8 10.18 -8.35 17.57
N ALA A 9 10.97 -8.00 18.59
CA ALA A 9 11.86 -6.86 18.51
C ALA A 9 12.70 -7.01 17.23
N ALA A 10 12.85 -5.93 16.47
CA ALA A 10 13.66 -5.92 15.25
C ALA A 10 15.11 -6.28 15.61
N SER A 11 15.46 -7.56 15.45
CA SER A 11 16.84 -8.03 15.52
C SER A 11 17.55 -7.65 14.23
N GLU A 12 18.82 -7.29 14.33
CA GLU A 12 19.77 -7.06 13.23
C GLU A 12 20.02 -8.31 12.35
N GLU A 13 19.17 -9.34 12.43
CA GLU A 13 19.28 -10.61 11.71
C GLU A 13 18.29 -10.65 10.53
N GLY A 14 18.78 -11.07 9.36
CA GLY A 14 17.96 -11.23 8.16
C GLY A 14 16.86 -12.29 8.30
N LEU A 15 15.78 -12.12 7.53
CA LEU A 15 14.65 -13.06 7.49
C LEU A 15 15.02 -14.35 6.75
N SER A 16 14.36 -15.46 7.10
CA SER A 16 14.41 -16.72 6.35
C SER A 16 13.18 -16.81 5.45
N VAL A 17 13.41 -16.69 4.14
CA VAL A 17 12.41 -16.36 3.13
C VAL A 17 12.04 -17.58 2.28
N ILE A 18 10.74 -17.77 2.08
CA ILE A 18 10.18 -18.62 1.04
C ILE A 18 9.97 -17.76 -0.21
N ALA A 19 10.55 -18.13 -1.35
CA ALA A 19 10.39 -17.37 -2.58
C ALA A 19 9.31 -17.97 -3.48
N LEU A 20 8.24 -17.21 -3.76
CA LEU A 20 7.27 -17.58 -4.78
C LEU A 20 7.90 -17.39 -6.17
N VAL A 21 8.04 -18.49 -6.92
CA VAL A 21 8.67 -18.50 -8.24
C VAL A 21 7.70 -18.95 -9.32
N SER A 22 7.71 -18.21 -10.42
CA SER A 22 6.96 -18.50 -11.64
C SER A 22 7.86 -18.94 -12.80
N GLY A 23 9.16 -18.71 -12.68
CA GLY A 23 10.12 -18.78 -13.80
C GLY A 23 10.41 -17.42 -14.42
N GLY A 24 9.53 -16.43 -14.23
CA GLY A 24 9.66 -15.09 -14.80
C GLY A 24 10.68 -14.20 -14.11
N LYS A 25 11.11 -13.16 -14.84
CA LYS A 25 12.11 -12.16 -14.44
C LYS A 25 11.84 -11.56 -13.06
N ASP A 26 10.58 -11.29 -12.73
CA ASP A 26 10.21 -10.53 -11.54
C ASP A 26 10.39 -11.35 -10.26
N SER A 27 10.10 -12.66 -10.33
CA SER A 27 10.29 -13.56 -9.20
C SER A 27 11.75 -13.67 -8.78
N PHE A 28 12.67 -13.82 -9.75
CA PHE A 28 14.10 -13.90 -9.46
C PHE A 28 14.72 -12.55 -9.09
N PHE A 29 14.27 -11.45 -9.70
CA PHE A 29 14.73 -10.13 -9.31
C PHE A 29 14.28 -9.77 -7.88
N SER A 30 13.07 -10.15 -7.48
CA SER A 30 12.59 -10.02 -6.08
C SER A 30 13.45 -10.82 -5.08
N ILE A 31 13.92 -12.02 -5.46
CA ILE A 31 14.89 -12.79 -4.65
C ILE A 31 16.20 -12.01 -4.48
N LEU A 32 16.74 -11.41 -5.54
CA LEU A 32 17.97 -10.62 -5.44
C LEU A 32 17.83 -9.43 -4.50
N HIS A 33 16.65 -8.77 -4.47
CA HIS A 33 16.36 -7.76 -3.47
C HIS A 33 16.28 -8.32 -2.05
N CYS A 34 15.74 -9.51 -1.84
CA CYS A 34 15.77 -10.17 -0.53
C CYS A 34 17.22 -10.40 -0.06
N LEU A 35 18.09 -10.91 -0.93
CA LEU A 35 19.51 -11.12 -0.63
C LEU A 35 20.22 -9.79 -0.32
N ALA A 36 19.94 -8.73 -1.07
CA ALA A 36 20.53 -7.40 -0.85
C ALA A 36 20.09 -6.75 0.47
N ASN A 37 18.89 -7.07 0.97
CA ASN A 37 18.42 -6.67 2.30
C ASN A 37 18.91 -7.63 3.41
N GLY A 38 19.88 -8.49 3.11
CA GLY A 38 20.50 -9.40 4.08
C GLY A 38 19.65 -10.61 4.46
N HIS A 39 18.57 -10.91 3.72
CA HIS A 39 17.73 -12.07 3.97
C HIS A 39 18.30 -13.33 3.32
N ARG A 40 17.90 -14.50 3.83
CA ARG A 40 18.30 -15.80 3.31
C ARG A 40 17.10 -16.52 2.72
N VAL A 41 17.18 -16.95 1.47
CA VAL A 41 16.13 -17.78 0.84
C VAL A 41 16.35 -19.24 1.22
N VAL A 42 15.33 -19.87 1.81
CA VAL A 42 15.40 -21.27 2.30
C VAL A 42 14.67 -22.26 1.40
N ALA A 43 13.67 -21.80 0.64
CA ALA A 43 12.87 -22.63 -0.25
C ALA A 43 12.30 -21.81 -1.42
N LEU A 44 12.16 -22.46 -2.57
CA LEU A 44 11.38 -21.98 -3.70
C LEU A 44 9.98 -22.63 -3.65
N ALA A 45 8.95 -21.86 -3.92
CA ALA A 45 7.56 -22.29 -3.91
C ALA A 45 6.92 -22.00 -5.27
N ASN A 46 6.30 -23.01 -5.89
CA ASN A 46 5.66 -22.87 -7.19
C ASN A 46 4.28 -23.52 -7.19
N LEU A 47 3.27 -22.78 -7.66
CA LEU A 47 1.96 -23.31 -8.00
C LEU A 47 1.90 -23.50 -9.52
N HIS A 48 1.31 -24.62 -9.98
CA HIS A 48 1.25 -24.96 -11.41
C HIS A 48 -0.13 -25.49 -11.83
N PRO A 49 -0.49 -25.40 -13.12
CA PRO A 49 -1.69 -26.05 -13.67
C PRO A 49 -1.85 -27.52 -13.25
N ALA A 50 -3.08 -27.92 -12.88
CA ALA A 50 -3.42 -29.33 -12.73
C ALA A 50 -3.49 -30.02 -14.11
N GLY A 51 -2.93 -31.22 -14.24
CA GLY A 51 -3.07 -32.00 -15.48
C GLY A 51 -4.51 -32.51 -15.60
N ARG A 52 -5.24 -32.16 -16.67
CA ARG A 52 -6.62 -32.67 -16.90
C ARG A 52 -6.62 -34.20 -17.01
N THR A 53 -7.06 -34.91 -15.97
CA THR A 53 -7.57 -36.28 -16.09
C THR A 53 -9.01 -36.21 -16.59
N CYS A 54 -9.26 -36.72 -17.79
CA CYS A 54 -10.58 -36.71 -18.41
C CYS A 54 -11.56 -37.55 -17.57
N SER A 55 -12.54 -36.91 -16.93
CA SER A 55 -13.69 -37.62 -16.37
C SER A 55 -14.66 -37.93 -17.51
N PRO A 56 -15.20 -39.16 -17.64
CA PRO A 56 -16.04 -39.51 -18.78
C PRO A 56 -17.32 -38.68 -18.78
N ARG A 57 -17.48 -37.89 -19.84
CA ARG A 57 -18.63 -37.03 -20.12
C ARG A 57 -19.92 -37.86 -20.09
N ALA A 58 -20.72 -37.73 -19.04
CA ALA A 58 -22.04 -38.35 -18.97
C ALA A 58 -22.95 -37.70 -20.01
N THR A 59 -23.27 -38.44 -21.08
CA THR A 59 -24.31 -38.09 -22.04
C THR A 59 -25.66 -38.05 -21.34
N THR A 60 -26.30 -36.89 -21.35
CA THR A 60 -27.68 -36.68 -20.88
C THR A 60 -28.68 -37.34 -21.83
N HIS A 61 -29.11 -38.56 -21.51
CA HIS A 61 -30.41 -39.07 -21.96
C HIS A 61 -31.45 -38.83 -20.88
N ARG A 62 -32.48 -38.10 -21.28
CA ARG A 62 -33.64 -37.67 -20.51
C ARG A 62 -34.66 -38.80 -20.48
N GLU A 63 -34.94 -39.36 -19.30
CA GLU A 63 -36.18 -40.11 -19.05
C GLU A 63 -36.60 -39.96 -17.57
N GLU A 64 -37.82 -39.48 -17.39
CA GLU A 64 -38.50 -39.33 -16.08
C GLU A 64 -39.14 -40.66 -15.69
N THR A 65 -39.00 -41.10 -14.42
CA THR A 65 -40.12 -41.57 -13.55
C THR A 65 -39.65 -42.10 -12.17
N SER A 66 -40.00 -41.34 -11.12
CA SER A 66 -40.73 -41.71 -9.89
C SER A 66 -40.31 -42.85 -8.90
N VAL A 67 -40.20 -42.42 -7.62
CA VAL A 67 -40.62 -43.02 -6.31
C VAL A 67 -39.72 -44.01 -5.51
N ALA A 68 -39.22 -43.49 -4.38
CA ALA A 68 -39.04 -43.99 -2.98
C ALA A 68 -38.38 -45.35 -2.62
N GLY A 69 -37.49 -45.32 -1.60
CA GLY A 69 -37.28 -46.43 -0.65
C GLY A 69 -35.89 -46.62 -0.01
N ALA A 70 -35.75 -46.16 1.24
CA ALA A 70 -34.87 -46.54 2.37
C ALA A 70 -33.68 -47.56 2.29
N ARG A 71 -32.65 -47.21 3.11
CA ARG A 71 -31.77 -48.03 4.01
C ARG A 71 -30.37 -48.55 3.56
N ALA A 72 -29.36 -48.03 4.29
CA ALA A 72 -28.25 -48.70 5.01
C ALA A 72 -27.02 -49.35 4.29
N ALA A 73 -25.85 -48.79 4.64
CA ALA A 73 -24.54 -49.40 4.97
C ALA A 73 -23.75 -50.21 3.93
N ALA A 74 -22.55 -49.72 3.58
CA ALA A 74 -21.26 -50.44 3.66
C ALA A 74 -20.12 -49.47 3.26
N GLY A 75 -18.98 -49.58 3.94
CA GLY A 75 -17.79 -48.78 3.62
C GLY A 75 -17.10 -49.29 2.37
N GLU A 76 -16.61 -48.35 1.56
CA GLU A 76 -15.64 -48.56 0.50
C GLU A 76 -14.62 -47.44 0.64
N GLU A 77 -13.35 -47.82 0.87
CA GLU A 77 -12.21 -46.91 0.85
C GLU A 77 -12.12 -46.29 -0.55
N ALA A 78 -12.22 -44.98 -0.62
CA ALA A 78 -11.98 -44.23 -1.85
C ALA A 78 -10.49 -44.34 -2.23
N PRO A 79 -10.16 -44.45 -3.54
CA PRO A 79 -8.78 -44.43 -3.98
C PRO A 79 -8.17 -43.05 -3.66
N VAL A 80 -6.97 -43.05 -3.08
CA VAL A 80 -6.19 -41.84 -2.82
C VAL A 80 -5.82 -41.21 -4.16
N ASP A 81 -6.31 -40.01 -4.41
CA ASP A 81 -6.03 -39.21 -5.61
C ASP A 81 -4.58 -38.68 -5.55
N GLU A 82 -3.68 -39.23 -6.35
CA GLU A 82 -2.24 -38.87 -6.41
C GLU A 82 -2.00 -37.41 -6.86
N GLY A 83 -3.02 -36.67 -7.30
CA GLY A 83 -2.92 -35.29 -7.78
C GLY A 83 -2.82 -34.18 -6.72
N THR A 84 -2.98 -34.50 -5.43
CA THR A 84 -3.11 -33.48 -4.35
C THR A 84 -1.85 -33.23 -3.52
N ALA A 85 -0.79 -34.04 -3.68
CA ALA A 85 0.41 -33.98 -2.85
C ALA A 85 1.42 -32.89 -3.29
N VAL A 86 2.09 -32.26 -2.31
CA VAL A 86 3.19 -31.33 -2.56
C VAL A 86 4.42 -32.11 -3.05
N THR A 87 4.91 -31.79 -4.24
CA THR A 87 6.13 -32.38 -4.81
C THR A 87 7.35 -31.59 -4.34
N VAL A 88 8.37 -32.27 -3.84
CA VAL A 88 9.63 -31.66 -3.38
C VAL A 88 10.77 -32.09 -4.31
N LEU A 89 11.57 -31.13 -4.75
CA LEU A 89 12.76 -31.35 -5.56
C LEU A 89 13.97 -30.80 -4.81
N LEU A 90 14.88 -31.68 -4.41
CA LEU A 90 16.10 -31.32 -3.72
C LEU A 90 17.23 -31.05 -4.73
N PRO A 91 18.17 -30.14 -4.41
CA PRO A 91 19.35 -29.91 -5.26
C PRO A 91 20.13 -31.21 -5.47
N GLY A 92 20.36 -31.59 -6.75
CA GLY A 92 21.18 -32.74 -7.11
C GLY A 92 20.45 -34.08 -7.27
N GLU A 93 19.13 -34.15 -7.07
CA GLU A 93 18.33 -35.32 -7.44
C GLU A 93 18.04 -35.28 -8.96
N ALA A 94 18.93 -35.85 -9.76
CA ALA A 94 18.70 -36.03 -11.19
C ALA A 94 17.48 -36.95 -11.42
N GLN A 95 16.54 -36.53 -12.27
CA GLN A 95 15.56 -37.45 -12.87
C GLN A 95 16.32 -38.50 -13.67
N GLY A 96 16.56 -39.67 -13.07
CA GLY A 96 17.03 -40.84 -13.79
C GLY A 96 15.97 -41.25 -14.80
N HIS A 97 16.24 -41.04 -16.10
CA HIS A 97 15.48 -41.69 -17.16
C HIS A 97 15.57 -43.21 -17.00
N GLY A 98 14.51 -43.81 -16.45
CA GLY A 98 14.34 -45.25 -16.35
C GLY A 98 14.07 -45.87 -17.72
N HIS A 99 15.14 -46.20 -18.47
CA HIS A 99 15.05 -47.24 -19.49
C HIS A 99 15.17 -48.60 -18.81
N GLY A 100 14.01 -49.19 -18.48
CA GLY A 100 13.92 -50.56 -17.99
C GLY A 100 14.21 -51.57 -19.11
N HIS A 101 15.48 -51.95 -19.28
CA HIS A 101 15.84 -53.19 -19.95
C HIS A 101 15.64 -54.37 -18.99
N GLY A 102 14.48 -55.02 -19.08
CA GLY A 102 14.19 -56.29 -18.42
C GLY A 102 14.77 -57.45 -19.21
N HIS A 103 15.97 -57.92 -18.82
CA HIS A 103 16.46 -59.25 -19.18
C HIS A 103 15.74 -60.31 -18.34
N GLY A 104 14.88 -61.11 -18.97
CA GLY A 104 14.29 -62.32 -18.39
C GLY A 104 14.70 -63.56 -19.18
N HIS A 105 15.61 -64.36 -18.62
CA HIS A 105 15.94 -65.71 -19.08
C HIS A 105 14.84 -66.71 -18.65
N GLY A 106 14.41 -67.57 -19.58
CA GLY A 106 13.59 -68.76 -19.30
C GLY A 106 13.44 -69.64 -20.56
N PRO A 107 13.78 -70.95 -20.54
CA PRO A 107 14.02 -71.74 -21.75
C PRO A 107 12.83 -72.61 -22.19
N GLY A 108 12.73 -72.98 -23.47
CA GLY A 108 11.87 -74.10 -23.88
C GLY A 108 11.41 -74.19 -25.34
N ARG A 109 12.25 -74.81 -26.18
CA ARG A 109 11.92 -75.75 -27.29
C ARG A 109 10.76 -75.50 -28.28
N ALA A 110 11.20 -75.26 -29.53
CA ALA A 110 10.96 -76.05 -30.75
C ALA A 110 9.57 -76.16 -31.41
N GLY A 111 9.49 -75.72 -32.67
CA GLY A 111 8.83 -76.48 -33.74
C GLY A 111 8.02 -75.67 -34.76
N GLY A 112 8.49 -75.62 -36.02
CA GLY A 112 7.64 -75.74 -37.21
C GLY A 112 7.23 -74.46 -37.95
N SER A 113 7.89 -74.18 -39.08
CA SER A 113 7.23 -73.64 -40.29
C SER A 113 6.60 -74.82 -41.07
N PRO A 114 5.58 -74.64 -41.93
CA PRO A 114 5.80 -73.99 -43.23
C PRO A 114 4.63 -73.15 -43.80
N ALA A 115 5.00 -72.44 -44.88
CA ALA A 115 4.26 -71.67 -45.87
C ALA A 115 2.79 -72.01 -46.18
N GLY A 116 2.03 -70.96 -46.52
CA GLY A 116 0.77 -71.03 -47.26
C GLY A 116 0.47 -69.72 -48.00
N THR A 117 0.61 -69.75 -49.32
CA THR A 117 0.24 -68.71 -50.29
C THR A 117 -1.28 -68.59 -50.44
N GLY A 118 -1.82 -67.36 -50.55
CA GLY A 118 -3.22 -67.12 -50.92
C GLY A 118 -3.47 -65.66 -51.32
N SER A 119 -3.56 -65.43 -52.63
CA SER A 119 -3.95 -64.17 -53.27
C SER A 119 -5.45 -63.93 -53.13
N GLY A 120 -5.85 -62.70 -52.77
CA GLY A 120 -7.25 -62.25 -52.78
C GLY A 120 -7.35 -60.73 -52.55
N THR A 121 -7.47 -59.98 -53.64
CA THR A 121 -7.77 -58.55 -53.70
C THR A 121 -9.13 -58.19 -53.11
N VAL A 122 -9.24 -57.16 -52.26
CA VAL A 122 -10.24 -56.07 -52.31
C VAL A 122 -9.69 -54.87 -51.53
N GLN A 123 -9.87 -53.67 -52.08
CA GLN A 123 -9.52 -52.35 -51.55
C GLN A 123 -10.12 -52.10 -50.17
N ASP A 124 -9.33 -51.58 -49.22
CA ASP A 124 -9.83 -50.54 -48.33
C ASP A 124 -8.71 -49.60 -47.88
N SER A 125 -9.13 -48.36 -47.71
CA SER A 125 -8.42 -47.12 -47.55
C SER A 125 -7.52 -47.03 -46.31
N THR A 126 -6.44 -46.26 -46.47
CA THR A 126 -5.45 -45.91 -45.46
C THR A 126 -6.06 -45.17 -44.28
N ALA A 127 -6.05 -45.77 -43.10
CA ALA A 127 -6.20 -45.09 -41.81
C ALA A 127 -5.12 -45.61 -40.86
N ALA A 128 -3.97 -44.94 -40.84
CA ALA A 128 -2.91 -45.15 -39.87
C ALA A 128 -2.03 -43.91 -39.76
N THR A 129 -2.47 -42.93 -38.97
CA THR A 129 -1.66 -42.04 -38.10
C THR A 129 -2.57 -40.98 -37.50
N GLU A 130 -3.25 -41.31 -36.41
CA GLU A 130 -3.77 -40.32 -35.46
C GLU A 130 -3.45 -40.86 -34.07
N THR A 131 -2.19 -40.70 -33.64
CA THR A 131 -1.90 -40.61 -32.21
C THR A 131 -2.24 -39.19 -31.81
N GLU A 132 -3.34 -39.07 -31.07
CA GLU A 132 -3.91 -37.86 -30.49
C GLU A 132 -2.83 -36.92 -29.91
N GLU A 133 -2.55 -35.82 -30.62
CA GLU A 133 -1.94 -34.64 -30.02
C GLU A 133 -2.99 -34.04 -29.08
N LYS A 134 -2.90 -34.30 -27.78
CA LYS A 134 -3.64 -33.53 -26.79
C LYS A 134 -3.23 -32.07 -26.95
N GLU A 135 -4.18 -31.21 -27.30
CA GLU A 135 -4.02 -29.76 -27.33
C GLU A 135 -3.51 -29.31 -25.93
N GLU A 136 -2.26 -28.85 -25.86
CA GLU A 136 -1.72 -28.14 -24.70
C GLU A 136 -2.44 -26.78 -24.67
N GLU A 137 -3.60 -26.69 -24.00
CA GLU A 137 -4.29 -25.41 -23.74
C GLU A 137 -3.68 -24.72 -22.51
N ASP A 138 -3.35 -23.43 -22.62
CA ASP A 138 -2.90 -22.61 -21.49
C ASP A 138 -4.05 -22.30 -20.51
N LEU A 139 -3.81 -22.43 -19.21
CA LEU A 139 -4.74 -21.99 -18.18
C LEU A 139 -4.56 -20.49 -17.97
N ASN A 140 -5.54 -19.68 -18.37
CA ASN A 140 -5.50 -18.23 -18.20
C ASN A 140 -5.73 -17.82 -16.72
N SER A 141 -4.69 -17.85 -15.88
CA SER A 141 -4.70 -17.32 -14.50
C SER A 141 -4.17 -15.89 -14.44
N PHE A 142 -4.81 -15.02 -13.65
CA PHE A 142 -4.29 -13.67 -13.35
C PHE A 142 -3.23 -13.68 -12.24
N MET A 143 -3.21 -14.74 -11.44
CA MET A 143 -2.33 -14.85 -10.28
C MET A 143 -1.01 -15.55 -10.61
N TYR A 144 -1.03 -16.55 -11.49
CA TYR A 144 0.12 -17.43 -11.72
C TYR A 144 0.49 -17.53 -13.20
N GLN A 145 1.80 -17.47 -13.47
CA GLN A 145 2.36 -17.81 -14.77
C GLN A 145 2.23 -19.31 -15.01
N THR A 146 1.66 -19.69 -16.14
CA THR A 146 1.37 -21.09 -16.50
C THR A 146 2.24 -21.60 -17.65
N VAL A 147 2.72 -20.69 -18.52
CA VAL A 147 3.66 -20.99 -19.60
C VAL A 147 5.07 -21.18 -19.05
N GLY A 148 5.79 -22.17 -19.60
CA GLY A 148 7.16 -22.48 -19.21
C GLY A 148 7.29 -23.35 -17.95
N HIS A 149 6.17 -23.82 -17.37
CA HIS A 149 6.17 -24.63 -16.14
C HIS A 149 7.00 -25.92 -16.21
N GLN A 150 7.31 -26.39 -17.43
CA GLN A 150 8.17 -27.55 -17.71
C GLN A 150 9.63 -27.32 -17.32
N VAL A 151 10.08 -26.06 -17.32
CA VAL A 151 11.47 -25.68 -16.98
C VAL A 151 11.64 -25.44 -15.48
N ILE A 152 10.57 -25.08 -14.76
CA ILE A 152 10.61 -24.72 -13.33
C ILE A 152 11.32 -25.76 -12.45
N PRO A 153 11.13 -27.10 -12.61
CA PRO A 153 11.87 -28.12 -11.86
C PRO A 153 13.39 -27.93 -11.85
N LEU A 154 13.97 -27.40 -12.92
CA LEU A 154 15.42 -27.22 -13.07
C LEU A 154 15.98 -26.13 -12.14
N TYR A 155 15.15 -25.22 -11.64
CA TYR A 155 15.62 -24.17 -10.73
C TYR A 155 16.15 -24.70 -9.41
N ALA A 156 15.71 -25.87 -8.94
CA ALA A 156 16.25 -26.49 -7.73
C ALA A 156 17.75 -26.77 -7.86
N GLU A 157 18.16 -27.34 -9.01
CA GLU A 157 19.56 -27.58 -9.31
C GLU A 157 20.29 -26.30 -9.73
N ALA A 158 19.65 -25.43 -10.53
CA ALA A 158 20.30 -24.22 -11.04
C ALA A 158 20.66 -23.22 -9.92
N THR A 159 19.81 -23.11 -8.90
CA THR A 159 20.01 -22.19 -7.75
C THR A 159 20.65 -22.86 -6.54
N GLY A 160 20.51 -24.19 -6.42
CA GLY A 160 20.87 -24.92 -5.21
C GLY A 160 19.88 -24.75 -4.06
N ILE A 161 18.67 -24.27 -4.32
CA ILE A 161 17.61 -24.05 -3.31
C ILE A 161 16.50 -25.10 -3.53
N PRO A 162 16.01 -25.80 -2.49
CA PRO A 162 14.91 -26.75 -2.62
C PRO A 162 13.65 -26.13 -3.24
N LEU A 163 13.01 -26.84 -4.17
CA LEU A 163 11.78 -26.41 -4.83
C LEU A 163 10.59 -27.26 -4.38
N TYR A 164 9.54 -26.60 -3.91
CA TYR A 164 8.28 -27.20 -3.53
C TYR A 164 7.21 -26.79 -4.52
N ARG A 165 6.44 -27.77 -5.00
CA ARG A 165 5.43 -27.58 -6.05
C ARG A 165 4.09 -28.15 -5.64
N LYS A 166 3.02 -27.46 -5.98
CA LYS A 166 1.65 -27.97 -5.84
C LYS A 166 0.81 -27.55 -7.05
N ALA A 167 -0.11 -28.42 -7.46
CA ALA A 167 -1.10 -28.06 -8.48
C ALA A 167 -2.08 -27.00 -7.93
N ILE A 168 -2.52 -26.10 -8.80
CA ILE A 168 -3.58 -25.15 -8.50
C ILE A 168 -4.90 -25.92 -8.46
N GLU A 169 -5.61 -25.81 -7.35
CA GLU A 169 -6.97 -26.32 -7.15
C GLU A 169 -7.95 -25.14 -7.16
N GLY A 170 -9.08 -25.33 -7.83
CA GLY A 170 -10.11 -24.29 -7.97
C GLY A 170 -9.89 -23.30 -9.11
N ASP A 171 -10.81 -22.34 -9.21
CA ASP A 171 -10.79 -21.25 -10.20
C ASP A 171 -10.61 -19.90 -9.49
N ALA A 172 -10.41 -18.81 -10.23
CA ALA A 172 -10.40 -17.46 -9.65
C ALA A 172 -11.82 -17.05 -9.17
N GLY A 173 -12.25 -17.56 -8.02
CA GLY A 173 -13.59 -17.35 -7.46
C GLY A 173 -13.83 -15.94 -6.91
N GLN A 174 -12.76 -15.28 -6.44
CA GLN A 174 -12.80 -13.88 -6.03
C GLN A 174 -12.02 -13.00 -6.99
N HIS A 175 -12.74 -12.17 -7.73
CA HIS A 175 -12.13 -11.23 -8.65
C HIS A 175 -11.79 -9.88 -8.01
N GLY A 176 -12.10 -9.58 -6.74
CA GLY A 176 -11.80 -8.24 -6.17
C GLY A 176 -10.30 -7.91 -6.10
N LYS A 177 -9.97 -6.60 -6.20
CA LYS A 177 -8.63 -6.04 -5.91
C LYS A 177 -8.17 -6.37 -4.50
N ASP A 178 -9.09 -6.26 -3.55
CA ASP A 178 -8.92 -6.69 -2.17
C ASP A 178 -9.35 -8.15 -1.99
N TYR A 179 -8.68 -8.87 -1.11
CA TYR A 179 -8.95 -10.29 -0.87
C TYR A 179 -9.50 -10.53 0.54
N SER A 180 -10.55 -11.34 0.64
CA SER A 180 -11.14 -11.76 1.93
C SER A 180 -11.27 -13.28 1.98
N PRO A 181 -10.72 -13.96 2.99
CA PRO A 181 -10.94 -15.40 3.14
C PRO A 181 -12.43 -15.69 3.44
N GLY A 182 -13.00 -16.73 2.82
CA GLY A 182 -14.35 -17.22 3.13
C GLY A 182 -15.52 -16.62 2.33
N GLY A 183 -15.26 -15.97 1.18
CA GLY A 183 -16.30 -15.71 0.18
C GLY A 183 -16.94 -17.01 -0.30
N SER A 184 -18.11 -16.94 -0.96
CA SER A 184 -18.96 -18.08 -1.37
C SER A 184 -18.34 -19.13 -2.31
N SER A 185 -17.03 -19.08 -2.56
CA SER A 185 -16.25 -20.04 -3.34
C SER A 185 -15.20 -20.69 -2.45
N SER A 186 -15.47 -21.90 -1.95
CA SER A 186 -14.52 -22.73 -1.19
C SER A 186 -13.35 -23.27 -2.04
N GLU A 187 -13.20 -22.77 -3.27
CA GLU A 187 -12.33 -23.29 -4.34
C GLU A 187 -11.63 -22.11 -5.07
N ASP A 188 -11.12 -21.11 -4.33
CA ASP A 188 -10.35 -20.01 -4.93
C ASP A 188 -8.87 -20.40 -5.11
N GLU A 189 -8.30 -20.13 -6.30
CA GLU A 189 -6.90 -20.46 -6.64
C GLU A 189 -5.85 -19.93 -5.63
N THR A 190 -6.18 -18.86 -4.90
CA THR A 190 -5.30 -18.27 -3.86
C THR A 190 -5.10 -19.24 -2.70
N GLU A 191 -6.14 -19.99 -2.30
CA GLU A 191 -6.09 -20.87 -1.14
C GLU A 191 -5.19 -22.09 -1.37
N SER A 192 -4.89 -22.43 -2.63
CA SER A 192 -3.90 -23.46 -2.99
C SER A 192 -2.49 -23.16 -2.46
N MET A 193 -2.19 -21.88 -2.17
CA MET A 193 -0.91 -21.45 -1.60
C MET A 193 -0.73 -21.90 -0.14
N ILE A 194 -1.82 -22.03 0.62
CA ILE A 194 -1.77 -22.39 2.05
C ILE A 194 -1.14 -23.78 2.27
N PRO A 195 -1.67 -24.88 1.71
CA PRO A 195 -1.09 -26.20 1.93
C PRO A 195 0.35 -26.31 1.42
N LEU A 196 0.70 -25.58 0.35
CA LEU A 196 2.08 -25.51 -0.14
C LEU A 196 3.01 -24.86 0.90
N LEU A 197 2.64 -23.69 1.42
CA LEU A 197 3.45 -22.98 2.41
C LEU A 197 3.48 -23.70 3.77
N GLU A 198 2.41 -24.36 4.17
CA GLU A 198 2.40 -25.19 5.38
C GLU A 198 3.40 -26.36 5.27
N ALA A 199 3.45 -27.04 4.12
CA ALA A 199 4.42 -28.09 3.87
C ALA A 199 5.87 -27.56 3.93
N ILE A 200 6.12 -26.38 3.34
CA ILE A 200 7.43 -25.73 3.38
C ILE A 200 7.80 -25.36 4.81
N LYS A 201 6.90 -24.75 5.59
CA LYS A 201 7.15 -24.39 6.99
C LYS A 201 7.40 -25.61 7.88
N ALA A 202 6.77 -26.74 7.58
CA ALA A 202 7.04 -27.99 8.27
C ALA A 202 8.46 -28.51 8.00
N ALA A 203 8.95 -28.35 6.77
CA ALA A 203 10.31 -28.74 6.37
C ALA A 203 11.38 -27.70 6.76
N HIS A 204 11.00 -26.43 6.85
CA HIS A 204 11.84 -25.28 7.18
C HIS A 204 11.21 -24.47 8.33
N PRO A 205 11.29 -24.95 9.60
CA PRO A 205 10.67 -24.27 10.74
C PRO A 205 11.22 -22.86 11.00
N GLU A 206 12.40 -22.54 10.47
CA GLU A 206 13.01 -21.21 10.53
C GLU A 206 12.35 -20.19 9.58
N ALA A 207 11.55 -20.65 8.60
CA ALA A 207 10.92 -19.78 7.62
C ALA A 207 9.92 -18.82 8.30
N ASN A 208 10.15 -17.52 8.13
CA ASN A 208 9.36 -16.46 8.76
C ASN A 208 8.93 -15.36 7.78
N ALA A 209 9.24 -15.49 6.50
CA ALA A 209 8.87 -14.54 5.46
C ALA A 209 8.59 -15.20 4.12
N ILE A 210 7.86 -14.49 3.25
CA ILE A 210 7.58 -14.90 1.88
C ILE A 210 7.80 -13.72 0.94
N CYS A 211 8.50 -13.92 -0.18
CA CYS A 211 8.66 -12.88 -1.21
C CYS A 211 7.90 -13.21 -2.49
N ALA A 212 7.38 -12.16 -3.14
CA ALA A 212 6.68 -12.22 -4.43
C ALA A 212 7.24 -11.17 -5.41
N GLY A 213 7.05 -11.41 -6.70
CA GLY A 213 7.53 -10.55 -7.80
C GLY A 213 6.54 -9.49 -8.30
N ALA A 214 5.47 -9.17 -7.56
CA ALA A 214 4.49 -8.18 -8.02
C ALA A 214 5.11 -6.78 -8.13
N ILE A 215 5.01 -6.14 -9.30
CA ILE A 215 5.59 -4.80 -9.55
C ILE A 215 4.53 -3.71 -9.37
N LEU A 216 3.48 -3.68 -10.18
CA LEU A 216 2.39 -2.70 -10.03
C LEU A 216 1.09 -3.37 -9.59
N SER A 217 0.94 -4.67 -9.88
CA SER A 217 -0.29 -5.37 -9.54
C SER A 217 -0.62 -5.40 -8.05
N THR A 218 -1.74 -4.75 -7.72
CA THR A 218 -2.28 -4.79 -6.34
C THR A 218 -3.01 -6.10 -6.09
N TYR A 219 -3.67 -6.65 -7.12
CA TYR A 219 -4.43 -7.91 -7.05
C TYR A 219 -3.54 -9.08 -6.57
N GLN A 220 -2.33 -9.20 -7.13
CA GLN A 220 -1.40 -10.26 -6.75
C GLN A 220 -0.83 -10.03 -5.35
N ARG A 221 -0.47 -8.79 -5.04
CA ARG A 221 0.11 -8.41 -3.74
C ARG A 221 -0.84 -8.72 -2.58
N THR A 222 -2.10 -8.29 -2.65
CA THR A 222 -3.07 -8.44 -1.53
C THR A 222 -3.38 -9.91 -1.23
N ARG A 223 -3.38 -10.78 -2.24
CA ARG A 223 -3.54 -12.24 -2.08
C ARG A 223 -2.38 -12.88 -1.32
N VAL A 224 -1.15 -12.57 -1.72
CA VAL A 224 0.06 -13.02 -1.01
C VAL A 224 0.08 -12.50 0.42
N GLU A 225 -0.24 -11.21 0.62
CA GLU A 225 -0.31 -10.60 1.96
C GLU A 225 -1.34 -11.30 2.87
N SER A 226 -2.52 -11.62 2.36
CA SER A 226 -3.56 -12.33 3.10
C SER A 226 -3.11 -13.72 3.55
N VAL A 227 -2.56 -14.52 2.62
CA VAL A 227 -2.05 -15.86 2.92
C VAL A 227 -0.88 -15.79 3.91
N ALA A 228 0.08 -14.89 3.67
CA ALA A 228 1.25 -14.71 4.53
C ALA A 228 0.84 -14.37 5.97
N THR A 229 -0.08 -13.41 6.14
CA THR A 229 -0.56 -12.97 7.45
C THR A 229 -1.24 -14.10 8.21
N ARG A 230 -2.08 -14.91 7.55
CA ARG A 230 -2.75 -16.08 8.15
C ARG A 230 -1.77 -17.16 8.60
N LEU A 231 -0.63 -17.29 7.92
CA LEU A 231 0.43 -18.22 8.26
C LEU A 231 1.50 -17.62 9.18
N GLY A 232 1.36 -16.37 9.62
CA GLY A 232 2.35 -15.69 10.45
C GLY A 232 3.70 -15.46 9.75
N LEU A 233 3.70 -15.37 8.42
CA LEU A 233 4.87 -15.00 7.60
C LEU A 233 4.85 -13.50 7.31
N VAL A 234 6.02 -12.87 7.27
CA VAL A 234 6.18 -11.49 6.81
C VAL A 234 6.14 -11.46 5.28
N PRO A 235 5.17 -10.78 4.64
CA PRO A 235 5.18 -10.63 3.19
C PRO A 235 6.21 -9.58 2.74
N LEU A 236 6.98 -9.92 1.70
CA LEU A 236 8.00 -9.07 1.08
C LEU A 236 7.61 -8.82 -0.39
N ALA A 237 7.44 -7.55 -0.75
CA ALA A 237 7.05 -7.11 -2.09
C ALA A 237 7.98 -5.97 -2.54
N TYR A 238 9.28 -6.25 -2.61
CA TYR A 238 10.30 -5.23 -2.90
C TYR A 238 10.13 -4.53 -4.25
N LEU A 239 9.56 -5.22 -5.24
CA LEU A 239 9.33 -4.63 -6.56
C LEU A 239 8.04 -3.79 -6.62
N TRP A 240 7.21 -3.82 -5.58
CA TRP A 240 5.93 -3.12 -5.59
C TRP A 240 6.13 -1.60 -5.65
N LYS A 241 5.57 -0.97 -6.69
CA LYS A 241 5.74 0.45 -7.07
C LYS A 241 7.20 0.85 -7.35
N PHE A 242 8.11 -0.11 -7.58
CA PHE A 242 9.54 0.19 -7.76
C PHE A 242 9.88 1.17 -8.90
N PRO A 243 9.19 1.14 -10.06
CA PRO A 243 9.45 2.11 -11.14
C PRO A 243 9.12 3.57 -10.78
N THR A 244 8.35 3.85 -9.73
CA THR A 244 8.01 5.22 -9.30
C THR A 244 9.00 5.78 -8.26
N LEU A 245 10.04 5.02 -7.92
CA LEU A 245 11.00 5.38 -6.88
C LEU A 245 12.25 6.04 -7.46
N PRO A 246 12.89 6.96 -6.70
CA PRO A 246 14.04 7.71 -7.16
C PRO A 246 15.23 6.81 -7.52
N VAL A 247 15.97 7.24 -8.53
CA VAL A 247 17.22 6.60 -8.94
C VAL A 247 18.39 7.29 -8.20
N PRO A 248 19.28 6.54 -7.52
CA PRO A 248 20.39 7.15 -6.80
C PRO A 248 21.31 7.98 -7.68
N ILE A 249 21.65 9.19 -7.22
CA ILE A 249 22.62 10.05 -7.89
C ILE A 249 24.04 9.59 -7.51
N GLN A 250 24.78 8.97 -8.42
CA GLN A 250 26.17 8.57 -8.15
C GLN A 250 27.15 9.75 -8.31
N PRO A 251 27.99 10.06 -7.31
CA PRO A 251 29.02 11.08 -7.43
C PRO A 251 30.08 10.66 -8.47
N GLY A 252 30.22 11.44 -9.56
CA GLY A 252 31.30 11.25 -10.56
C GLY A 252 30.88 10.56 -11.87
N SER A 253 29.60 10.25 -12.08
CA SER A 253 29.11 9.90 -13.42
C SER A 253 29.07 11.16 -14.30
N LEU A 254 30.08 11.33 -15.16
CA LEU A 254 30.06 12.29 -16.26
C LEU A 254 29.11 11.76 -17.36
N GLY A 255 27.84 12.08 -17.20
CA GLY A 255 26.72 11.83 -18.11
C GLY A 255 25.44 12.06 -17.31
N GLY A 256 24.65 13.10 -17.51
CA GLY A 256 24.30 13.67 -18.81
C GLY A 256 23.42 12.67 -19.56
N GLY A 257 22.11 12.62 -19.25
CA GLY A 257 21.09 12.28 -20.24
C GLY A 257 20.73 10.82 -20.51
N SER A 258 20.87 9.87 -19.57
CA SER A 258 19.92 8.74 -19.58
C SER A 258 18.79 9.10 -18.63
N ALA A 259 17.62 9.39 -19.20
CA ALA A 259 16.45 9.81 -18.44
C ALA A 259 16.15 8.83 -17.31
N ALA A 260 16.39 9.24 -16.07
CA ALA A 260 15.57 8.77 -14.96
C ALA A 260 14.11 9.07 -15.36
N GLY A 261 13.38 8.05 -15.78
CA GLY A 261 12.08 8.21 -16.45
C GLY A 261 11.84 7.34 -17.70
N SER A 262 12.78 6.47 -18.10
CA SER A 262 12.46 5.44 -19.09
C SER A 262 11.59 4.35 -18.45
N ASP A 263 10.46 4.00 -19.08
CA ASP A 263 9.61 2.86 -18.70
C ASP A 263 10.39 1.53 -18.62
N ALA A 264 11.58 1.46 -19.21
CA ALA A 264 12.45 0.28 -19.23
C ALA A 264 13.51 0.25 -18.10
N GLN A 265 13.59 1.25 -17.22
CA GLN A 265 14.66 1.33 -16.21
C GLN A 265 14.78 0.07 -15.33
N LEU A 266 13.67 -0.59 -15.01
CA LEU A 266 13.70 -1.85 -14.26
C LEU A 266 14.41 -2.97 -15.03
N LEU A 267 14.29 -3.00 -16.37
CA LEU A 267 15.00 -3.96 -17.23
C LEU A 267 16.48 -3.60 -17.33
N ASP A 268 16.84 -2.31 -17.27
CA ASP A 268 18.25 -1.88 -17.11
C ASP A 268 18.83 -2.40 -15.79
N ASP A 269 18.09 -2.28 -14.70
CA ASP A 269 18.50 -2.78 -13.39
C ASP A 269 18.69 -4.31 -13.39
N MET A 270 17.78 -5.05 -14.05
CA MET A 270 17.90 -6.50 -14.25
C MET A 270 19.12 -6.87 -15.11
N ALA A 271 19.39 -6.12 -16.18
CA ALA A 271 20.55 -6.34 -17.02
C ALA A 271 21.87 -6.07 -16.28
N ALA A 272 21.90 -5.03 -15.43
CA ALA A 272 23.06 -4.63 -14.65
C ALA A 272 23.50 -5.75 -13.69
N VAL A 273 22.56 -6.50 -13.11
CA VAL A 273 22.86 -7.67 -12.27
C VAL A 273 23.09 -8.96 -13.06
N GLY A 274 22.99 -8.91 -14.39
CA GLY A 274 23.25 -10.05 -15.28
C GLY A 274 22.09 -11.05 -15.37
N LEU A 275 20.86 -10.63 -15.12
CA LEU A 275 19.68 -11.49 -15.28
C LEU A 275 19.39 -11.74 -16.77
N GLU A 276 19.38 -12.99 -17.20
CA GLU A 276 19.01 -13.39 -18.57
C GLU A 276 17.55 -13.85 -18.61
N ALA A 277 16.65 -12.97 -19.02
CA ALA A 277 15.21 -13.24 -19.11
C ALA A 277 14.74 -13.31 -20.57
N ARG A 278 14.25 -14.48 -21.00
CA ARG A 278 13.76 -14.73 -22.36
C ARG A 278 12.26 -14.61 -22.42
N ILE A 279 11.72 -13.90 -23.42
CA ILE A 279 10.28 -13.85 -23.68
C ILE A 279 9.79 -15.23 -24.11
N ILE A 280 8.77 -15.78 -23.44
CA ILE A 280 8.20 -17.11 -23.73
C ILE A 280 6.73 -17.07 -24.13
N LYS A 281 6.05 -15.95 -23.90
CA LYS A 281 4.67 -15.68 -24.34
C LYS A 281 4.55 -14.21 -24.69
N VAL A 282 3.75 -13.91 -25.68
CA VAL A 282 3.28 -12.56 -26.02
C VAL A 282 1.76 -12.59 -26.12
N ALA A 283 1.11 -11.56 -25.59
CA ALA A 283 -0.35 -11.44 -25.53
C ALA A 283 -0.79 -9.98 -25.73
N SER A 284 -0.17 -9.28 -26.68
CA SER A 284 -0.48 -7.88 -26.99
C SER A 284 -0.49 -7.67 -28.50
N GLY A 285 -1.39 -6.80 -28.98
CA GLY A 285 -1.43 -6.41 -30.40
C GLY A 285 -0.11 -5.79 -30.89
N GLY A 286 0.72 -5.28 -29.97
CA GLY A 286 2.03 -4.72 -30.28
C GLY A 286 3.19 -5.72 -30.37
N LEU A 287 3.03 -6.96 -29.87
CA LEU A 287 4.10 -7.97 -29.83
C LEU A 287 3.68 -9.23 -30.60
N ASP A 288 4.40 -9.54 -31.67
CA ASP A 288 4.19 -10.76 -32.45
C ASP A 288 5.14 -11.91 -32.05
N GLU A 289 5.00 -13.06 -32.71
CA GLU A 289 5.83 -14.25 -32.47
C GLU A 289 7.34 -14.00 -32.67
N SER A 290 7.74 -12.93 -33.37
CA SER A 290 9.16 -12.60 -33.58
C SER A 290 9.87 -12.14 -32.30
N PHE A 291 9.12 -11.83 -31.25
CA PHE A 291 9.66 -11.45 -29.95
C PHE A 291 9.99 -12.66 -29.07
N LEU A 292 9.41 -13.83 -29.37
CA LEU A 292 9.68 -15.05 -28.62
C LEU A 292 11.18 -15.36 -28.63
N TRP A 293 11.70 -15.76 -27.48
CA TRP A 293 13.12 -16.02 -27.20
C TRP A 293 14.05 -14.79 -27.19
N THR A 294 13.51 -13.57 -27.34
CA THR A 294 14.30 -12.35 -27.16
C THR A 294 14.71 -12.21 -25.69
N ASN A 295 15.98 -11.86 -25.41
CA ASN A 295 16.39 -11.47 -24.06
C ASN A 295 15.85 -10.06 -23.79
N VAL A 296 14.80 -9.95 -22.97
CA VAL A 296 14.11 -8.68 -22.75
C VAL A 296 14.95 -7.66 -21.97
N ALA A 297 15.92 -8.12 -21.17
CA ALA A 297 16.81 -7.23 -20.42
C ALA A 297 17.97 -6.69 -21.28
N SER A 298 18.27 -7.33 -22.41
CA SER A 298 19.34 -6.87 -23.32
C SER A 298 19.02 -5.52 -23.95
N ALA A 299 20.05 -4.74 -24.31
CA ALA A 299 19.86 -3.43 -24.96
C ALA A 299 18.95 -3.53 -26.20
N ASP A 300 19.25 -4.47 -27.10
CA ASP A 300 18.46 -4.72 -28.32
C ASP A 300 17.02 -5.16 -28.00
N GLY A 301 16.85 -6.04 -27.01
CA GLY A 301 15.54 -6.54 -26.61
C GLY A 301 14.63 -5.43 -26.07
N LYS A 302 15.16 -4.58 -25.17
CA LYS A 302 14.45 -3.42 -24.62
C LYS A 302 14.05 -2.44 -25.71
N GLU A 303 14.99 -2.07 -26.59
CA GLU A 303 14.70 -1.14 -27.67
C GLU A 303 13.63 -1.70 -28.61
N LYS A 304 13.69 -3.01 -28.93
CA LYS A 304 12.69 -3.69 -29.77
C LYS A 304 11.30 -3.63 -29.13
N VAL A 305 11.18 -3.97 -27.84
CA VAL A 305 9.90 -3.95 -27.11
C VAL A 305 9.36 -2.53 -26.96
N ALA A 306 10.19 -1.58 -26.53
CA ALA A 306 9.79 -0.18 -26.38
C ALA A 306 9.29 0.43 -27.70
N ARG A 307 9.98 0.15 -28.81
CA ARG A 307 9.58 0.61 -30.15
C ARG A 307 8.29 -0.05 -30.63
N ALA A 308 8.05 -1.30 -30.26
CA ALA A 308 6.83 -2.01 -30.63
C ALA A 308 5.63 -1.46 -29.87
N MET A 309 5.76 -1.27 -28.55
CA MET A 309 4.70 -0.72 -27.71
C MET A 309 4.35 0.73 -28.05
N SER A 310 5.34 1.56 -28.38
CA SER A 310 5.08 2.97 -28.74
C SER A 310 4.27 3.14 -30.03
N ARG A 311 4.29 2.15 -30.94
CA ARG A 311 3.58 2.21 -32.23
C ARG A 311 2.08 1.88 -32.14
N PHE A 312 1.65 1.19 -31.09
CA PHE A 312 0.26 0.74 -30.93
C PHE A 312 -0.58 1.64 -30.02
N GLY A 313 -0.07 2.82 -29.65
CA GLY A 313 -0.77 3.77 -28.77
C GLY A 313 -0.85 3.31 -27.31
N THR A 314 -0.34 2.12 -26.98
CA THR A 314 -0.25 1.57 -25.63
C THR A 314 1.07 1.97 -24.96
N ALA A 315 1.50 3.22 -25.11
CA ALA A 315 2.57 3.80 -24.29
C ALA A 315 2.08 4.01 -22.85
N GLU A 316 1.47 2.97 -22.27
CA GLU A 316 1.02 2.93 -20.90
C GLU A 316 2.19 2.48 -20.03
N LYS A 317 2.47 3.26 -18.99
CA LYS A 317 3.57 3.02 -18.04
C LYS A 317 3.46 1.62 -17.43
N GLY A 318 4.43 0.77 -17.74
CA GLY A 318 4.48 -0.63 -17.29
C GLY A 318 4.38 -1.68 -18.41
N ALA A 319 3.90 -1.31 -19.60
CA ALA A 319 3.81 -2.24 -20.73
C ALA A 319 5.18 -2.73 -21.23
N VAL A 320 6.20 -1.85 -21.18
CA VAL A 320 7.58 -2.18 -21.59
C VAL A 320 8.20 -3.24 -20.67
N ILE A 321 7.78 -3.30 -19.41
CA ILE A 321 8.24 -4.30 -18.43
C ILE A 321 7.30 -5.51 -18.33
N GLY A 322 6.26 -5.58 -19.18
CA GLY A 322 5.34 -6.71 -19.26
C GLY A 322 4.39 -6.83 -18.07
N GLU A 323 4.11 -5.72 -17.37
CA GLU A 323 3.20 -5.73 -16.22
C GLU A 323 1.77 -6.06 -16.66
N GLY A 324 1.31 -5.42 -17.73
CA GLY A 324 -0.01 -5.61 -18.31
C GLY A 324 -0.12 -6.93 -19.09
N GLY A 325 0.66 -7.94 -18.70
CA GLY A 325 0.76 -9.28 -19.29
C GLY A 325 0.97 -9.28 -20.78
N GLU A 326 1.56 -8.21 -21.32
CA GLU A 326 1.87 -8.10 -22.74
C GLU A 326 2.85 -9.20 -23.17
N PHE A 327 3.71 -9.64 -22.25
CA PHE A 327 4.58 -10.79 -22.42
C PHE A 327 4.90 -11.48 -21.09
N GLU A 328 5.19 -12.78 -21.14
CA GLU A 328 5.75 -13.54 -20.02
C GLU A 328 7.21 -13.92 -20.32
N THR A 329 7.99 -14.14 -19.27
CA THR A 329 9.43 -14.43 -19.38
C THR A 329 9.83 -15.72 -18.68
N LEU A 330 11.01 -16.22 -19.04
CA LEU A 330 11.70 -17.31 -18.37
C LEU A 330 13.16 -16.91 -18.13
N VAL A 331 13.62 -17.00 -16.89
CA VAL A 331 15.01 -16.71 -16.53
C VAL A 331 15.88 -17.94 -16.76
N LEU A 332 16.91 -17.81 -17.59
CA LEU A 332 17.84 -18.90 -17.90
C LEU A 332 19.13 -18.83 -17.09
N ASP A 333 19.57 -17.62 -16.77
CA ASP A 333 20.75 -17.38 -15.96
C ASP A 333 20.63 -16.07 -15.16
N GLY A 334 21.47 -15.93 -14.14
CA GLY A 334 21.56 -14.75 -13.29
C GLY A 334 22.88 -14.68 -12.52
N PRO A 335 23.01 -13.76 -11.57
CA PRO A 335 24.24 -13.57 -10.82
C PRO A 335 24.59 -14.80 -9.95
N PRO A 336 25.88 -15.06 -9.69
CA PRO A 336 26.35 -16.26 -8.99
C PRO A 336 25.86 -16.40 -7.55
N GLU A 337 25.44 -15.30 -6.92
CA GLU A 337 24.80 -15.28 -5.61
C GLU A 337 23.52 -16.13 -5.61
N LEU A 338 22.77 -16.12 -6.71
CA LEU A 338 21.50 -16.84 -6.87
C LEU A 338 21.59 -18.07 -7.81
N PHE A 339 22.22 -17.93 -8.97
CA PHE A 339 22.35 -19.00 -9.97
C PHE A 339 23.75 -19.61 -9.93
N LYS A 340 23.85 -20.84 -9.43
CA LYS A 340 25.10 -21.63 -9.41
C LYS A 340 25.39 -22.27 -10.75
N LYS A 341 24.34 -22.61 -11.48
CA LYS A 341 24.36 -23.18 -12.83
C LYS A 341 23.38 -22.40 -13.72
N HIS A 342 23.45 -22.59 -15.02
CA HIS A 342 22.55 -21.95 -15.99
C HIS A 342 21.68 -22.99 -16.70
N ILE A 343 20.51 -22.57 -17.19
CA ILE A 343 19.57 -23.43 -17.91
C ILE A 343 19.75 -23.23 -19.41
N VAL A 344 19.88 -24.33 -20.16
CA VAL A 344 20.01 -24.32 -21.61
C VAL A 344 18.81 -25.00 -22.24
N VAL A 345 18.24 -24.35 -23.26
CA VAL A 345 17.16 -24.90 -24.09
C VAL A 345 17.60 -24.89 -25.55
N ASP A 346 17.77 -26.08 -26.13
CA ASP A 346 18.17 -26.22 -27.52
C ASP A 346 17.08 -25.69 -28.47
N GLU A 347 17.47 -25.17 -29.63
CA GLU A 347 16.54 -24.64 -30.63
C GLU A 347 15.48 -25.65 -31.06
N LYS A 348 15.89 -26.91 -31.23
CA LYS A 348 14.98 -28.02 -31.59
C LYS A 348 13.93 -28.32 -30.51
N GLY A 349 14.17 -27.86 -29.29
CA GLY A 349 13.25 -28.01 -28.17
C GLY A 349 12.19 -26.91 -28.10
N ARG A 350 12.27 -25.88 -28.94
CA ARG A 350 11.37 -24.71 -28.90
C ARG A 350 10.32 -24.85 -30.00
N ARG A 351 9.05 -24.87 -29.63
CA ARG A 351 7.92 -24.89 -30.57
C ARG A 351 7.00 -23.72 -30.27
N VAL A 352 6.74 -22.88 -31.26
CA VAL A 352 5.75 -21.79 -31.18
C VAL A 352 4.34 -22.38 -31.28
N ILE A 353 3.46 -21.95 -30.39
CA ILE A 353 2.03 -22.29 -30.38
C ILE A 353 1.27 -20.97 -30.46
N ASN A 354 0.34 -20.89 -31.42
CA ASN A 354 -0.48 -19.72 -31.69
C ASN A 354 -1.91 -20.01 -31.22
N GLU A 355 -2.43 -19.20 -30.29
CA GLU A 355 -3.77 -19.38 -29.70
C GLU A 355 -4.84 -18.49 -30.36
N GLY A 356 -4.45 -17.70 -31.36
CA GLY A 356 -5.32 -16.69 -31.98
C GLY A 356 -5.40 -15.41 -31.14
N GLY A 357 -6.13 -14.41 -31.65
CA GLY A 357 -6.33 -13.13 -30.93
C GLY A 357 -5.05 -12.32 -30.65
N GLY A 358 -3.94 -12.59 -31.34
CA GLY A 358 -2.65 -11.94 -31.10
C GLY A 358 -1.82 -12.55 -29.96
N THR A 359 -2.16 -13.75 -29.48
CA THR A 359 -1.42 -14.47 -28.44
C THR A 359 -0.59 -15.62 -29.02
N ALA A 360 0.68 -15.69 -28.64
CA ALA A 360 1.61 -16.76 -29.03
C ALA A 360 2.56 -17.11 -27.88
N TRP A 361 2.93 -18.39 -27.74
CA TRP A 361 3.83 -18.85 -26.68
C TRP A 361 4.75 -20.01 -27.11
N LEU A 362 5.78 -20.28 -26.30
CA LEU A 362 6.76 -21.33 -26.53
C LEU A 362 6.53 -22.58 -25.66
N SER A 363 6.30 -23.72 -26.31
CA SER A 363 6.44 -25.05 -25.68
C SER A 363 7.92 -25.44 -25.71
N LEU A 364 8.49 -25.74 -24.53
CA LEU A 364 9.93 -25.91 -24.31
C LEU A 364 10.26 -27.33 -23.86
N ARG A 365 10.92 -28.10 -24.72
CA ARG A 365 11.35 -29.49 -24.46
C ARG A 365 12.87 -29.60 -24.40
N GLY A 366 13.38 -30.55 -23.62
CA GLY A 366 14.80 -30.85 -23.55
C GLY A 366 15.66 -29.79 -22.84
N ALA A 367 15.05 -28.95 -22.01
CA ALA A 367 15.79 -28.03 -21.14
C ALA A 367 16.67 -28.81 -20.16
N ARG A 368 17.89 -28.32 -19.93
CA ARG A 368 18.86 -28.95 -19.00
C ARG A 368 19.68 -27.90 -18.26
N VAL A 369 20.20 -28.27 -17.11
CA VAL A 369 21.12 -27.44 -16.32
C VAL A 369 22.57 -27.70 -16.75
N GLN A 370 23.38 -26.66 -16.83
CA GLN A 370 24.81 -26.73 -17.18
C GLN A 370 25.64 -25.86 -16.24
N ASP A 371 26.84 -26.34 -15.90
CA ASP A 371 27.79 -25.57 -15.10
C ASP A 371 28.21 -24.29 -15.83
N LYS A 372 28.47 -23.23 -15.07
CA LYS A 372 29.01 -21.98 -15.62
C LYS A 372 30.49 -22.19 -15.94
N GLU A 373 30.91 -21.88 -17.17
CA GLU A 373 32.32 -22.02 -17.56
C GLU A 373 33.21 -21.12 -16.69
N GLU A 374 34.29 -21.68 -16.11
CA GLU A 374 35.24 -20.97 -15.23
C GLU A 374 36.07 -19.85 -15.92
N GLY A 375 35.67 -19.37 -17.10
CA GLY A 375 36.42 -18.38 -17.89
C GLY A 375 35.59 -17.40 -18.73
N SER A 376 34.25 -17.43 -18.67
CA SER A 376 33.39 -16.45 -19.37
C SER A 376 33.28 -15.11 -18.64
N LEU A 377 33.83 -15.04 -17.42
CA LEU A 377 34.20 -13.79 -16.76
C LEU A 377 35.40 -13.19 -17.51
N GLY A 378 35.12 -12.42 -18.57
CA GLY A 378 36.15 -11.67 -19.29
C GLY A 378 37.06 -10.90 -18.33
N HIS A 379 38.28 -10.56 -18.78
CA HIS A 379 39.33 -9.89 -17.99
C HIS A 379 38.90 -8.60 -17.23
N ASP A 380 37.67 -8.11 -17.42
CA ASP A 380 37.05 -7.01 -16.68
C ASP A 380 36.26 -7.43 -15.42
N ALA A 381 35.99 -8.72 -15.20
CA ALA A 381 35.26 -9.21 -14.03
C ALA A 381 36.08 -9.17 -12.73
N ALA A 382 37.41 -9.27 -12.82
CA ALA A 382 38.30 -9.14 -11.66
C ALA A 382 38.38 -7.70 -11.11
N LYS A 383 37.79 -6.72 -11.83
CA LYS A 383 37.68 -5.32 -11.39
C LYS A 383 36.27 -4.92 -10.94
N ASN A 384 35.26 -5.77 -11.15
CA ASN A 384 33.87 -5.44 -10.84
C ASN A 384 33.40 -6.18 -9.58
N THR A 385 33.77 -5.61 -8.44
CA THR A 385 33.24 -5.92 -7.11
C THR A 385 31.70 -5.92 -7.14
N HIS A 386 31.05 -7.04 -6.83
CA HIS A 386 29.62 -7.21 -6.50
C HIS A 386 28.61 -6.40 -7.37
N ARG A 387 28.03 -7.03 -8.40
CA ARG A 387 26.87 -6.49 -9.12
C ARG A 387 25.61 -6.60 -8.25
N THR A 388 25.40 -5.64 -7.35
CA THR A 388 24.22 -5.58 -6.49
C THR A 388 23.04 -4.94 -7.20
N VAL A 389 21.82 -5.34 -6.82
CA VAL A 389 20.59 -4.66 -7.25
C VAL A 389 20.62 -3.17 -6.86
N ARG A 390 19.96 -2.32 -7.66
CA ARG A 390 19.75 -0.92 -7.31
C ARG A 390 18.83 -0.83 -6.08
N ILE A 391 19.27 -0.10 -5.06
CA ILE A 391 18.43 0.28 -3.93
C ILE A 391 17.99 1.73 -4.14
N PRO A 392 16.67 2.03 -4.19
CA PRO A 392 16.19 3.40 -4.35
C PRO A 392 16.61 4.30 -3.18
N ASP A 393 16.78 5.59 -3.46
CA ASP A 393 17.00 6.57 -2.40
C ASP A 393 15.79 6.67 -1.48
N LEU A 394 16.06 6.93 -0.19
CA LEU A 394 15.02 6.95 0.84
C LEU A 394 14.03 8.11 0.63
N LEU A 395 14.53 9.28 0.25
CA LEU A 395 13.74 10.49 0.04
C LEU A 395 13.66 10.82 -1.45
N HIS A 396 12.48 11.26 -1.91
CA HIS A 396 12.30 11.85 -3.24
C HIS A 396 12.89 13.26 -3.25
N ASP A 397 13.26 13.75 -4.43
CA ASP A 397 13.83 15.09 -4.64
C ASP A 397 13.08 16.19 -3.89
N ARG A 398 11.74 16.17 -3.94
CA ARG A 398 10.90 17.09 -3.18
C ARG A 398 11.28 17.15 -1.71
N PHE A 399 11.40 15.99 -1.08
CA PHE A 399 11.64 15.85 0.35
C PHE A 399 13.12 15.97 0.71
N VAL A 400 14.05 15.64 -0.20
CA VAL A 400 15.46 16.01 -0.06
C VAL A 400 15.57 17.54 0.06
N ASN A 401 14.91 18.29 -0.82
CA ASN A 401 14.93 19.75 -0.77
C ASN A 401 14.23 20.31 0.47
N VAL A 402 13.15 19.68 0.95
CA VAL A 402 12.55 20.06 2.24
C VAL A 402 13.56 19.87 3.36
N LEU A 403 14.25 18.73 3.43
CA LEU A 403 15.24 18.44 4.47
C LEU A 403 16.44 19.40 4.42
N ASP A 404 16.98 19.67 3.23
CA ASP A 404 18.07 20.62 3.02
C ASP A 404 17.66 22.04 3.46
N GLY A 405 16.42 22.44 3.15
CA GLY A 405 15.85 23.72 3.53
C GLY A 405 15.65 23.89 5.04
N LEU A 406 15.47 22.79 5.79
CA LEU A 406 15.43 22.83 7.26
C LEU A 406 16.82 22.99 7.87
N SER A 407 17.86 22.45 7.23
CA SER A 407 19.24 22.40 7.75
C SER A 407 20.03 23.69 7.56
N THR A 408 19.67 24.50 6.55
CA THR A 408 20.33 25.78 6.24
C THR A 408 19.92 26.94 7.14
N PHE A 409 19.01 26.71 8.09
CA PHE A 409 18.48 27.76 8.94
C PHE A 409 19.34 28.00 10.18
N ASN A 410 20.20 29.02 10.11
CA ASN A 410 20.84 29.63 11.27
C ASN A 410 20.06 30.85 11.76
N ASP A 411 20.18 31.17 13.05
CA ASP A 411 19.51 32.22 13.85
C ASP A 411 19.48 33.66 13.25
N THR A 412 20.14 33.90 12.11
CA THR A 412 20.25 35.21 11.45
C THR A 412 19.06 35.57 10.56
N ASP A 413 18.26 34.60 10.13
CA ASP A 413 17.02 34.82 9.34
C ASP A 413 15.76 34.79 10.22
N LYS A 414 15.79 35.45 11.38
CA LYS A 414 14.54 35.95 11.95
C LYS A 414 14.11 37.11 11.06
N PRO A 415 13.11 36.97 10.16
CA PRO A 415 12.64 38.12 9.40
C PRO A 415 12.23 39.18 10.44
N ALA A 416 12.74 40.40 10.26
CA ALA A 416 12.17 41.56 10.92
C ALA A 416 10.67 41.48 10.70
N ALA A 417 9.87 41.71 11.74
CA ALA A 417 8.42 41.75 11.65
C ALA A 417 8.00 42.92 10.74
N GLU A 418 8.17 42.76 9.43
CA GLU A 418 7.52 43.60 8.45
C GLU A 418 6.06 43.16 8.45
N HIS A 419 5.23 44.03 8.99
CA HIS A 419 3.81 44.02 8.75
C HIS A 419 3.61 44.12 7.23
N VAL A 420 3.57 42.98 6.55
CA VAL A 420 3.04 42.91 5.19
C VAL A 420 1.57 43.23 5.32
N GLN A 421 1.23 44.49 5.03
CA GLN A 421 -0.13 44.88 4.69
C GLN A 421 -0.46 44.13 3.41
N VAL A 422 -0.98 42.92 3.56
CA VAL A 422 -1.78 42.29 2.51
C VAL A 422 -2.90 43.28 2.24
N ASP A 423 -2.98 43.77 1.01
CA ASP A 423 -4.04 44.67 0.57
C ASP A 423 -5.36 44.01 0.96
N GLN A 424 -5.95 44.55 2.02
CA GLN A 424 -7.26 44.18 2.52
C GLN A 424 -8.23 44.64 1.44
N GLN A 425 -8.41 43.83 0.40
CA GLN A 425 -9.70 43.82 -0.24
C GLN A 425 -10.68 43.38 0.83
N GLN A 426 -11.33 44.39 1.41
CA GLN A 426 -12.41 44.31 2.36
C GLN A 426 -13.44 43.31 1.82
N PHE A 427 -13.32 42.05 2.20
CA PHE A 427 -14.51 41.25 2.41
C PHE A 427 -15.17 41.91 3.60
N GLY A 428 -16.30 42.60 3.34
CA GLY A 428 -16.99 43.39 4.34
C GLY A 428 -17.26 42.56 5.59
N GLU A 429 -17.54 43.23 6.71
CA GLU A 429 -17.91 42.66 8.01
C GLU A 429 -19.10 41.65 8.00
N HIS A 430 -19.57 41.23 6.82
CA HIS A 430 -20.76 40.42 6.59
C HIS A 430 -20.58 39.12 5.78
N ASP A 431 -19.40 38.73 5.27
CA ASP A 431 -19.32 37.60 4.30
C ASP A 431 -18.45 36.40 4.73
N LEU A 432 -18.55 35.92 5.98
CA LEU A 432 -18.54 34.46 6.15
C LEU A 432 -19.93 34.01 5.70
N PRO A 433 -20.08 33.11 4.70
CA PRO A 433 -21.40 32.75 4.21
C PRO A 433 -22.29 32.37 5.38
N ASN A 434 -23.37 33.13 5.55
CA ASN A 434 -24.38 32.85 6.55
C ASN A 434 -25.08 31.55 6.11
N LEU A 435 -24.56 30.41 6.57
CA LEU A 435 -25.06 29.06 6.26
C LEU A 435 -26.51 28.85 6.69
N GLY A 436 -27.13 29.82 7.38
CA GLY A 436 -28.52 29.78 7.84
C GLY A 436 -29.61 29.80 6.77
N ASN A 437 -29.28 29.83 5.47
CA ASN A 437 -30.26 29.76 4.37
C ASN A 437 -30.13 28.52 3.47
N GLN A 438 -29.33 27.51 3.84
CA GLN A 438 -29.34 26.20 3.16
C GLN A 438 -29.97 25.14 4.07
N GLN A 439 -30.72 24.22 3.46
CA GLN A 439 -31.72 23.32 4.08
C GLN A 439 -31.28 22.62 5.38
N GLU A 440 -32.28 22.30 6.23
CA GLU A 440 -32.16 21.54 7.48
C GLU A 440 -31.26 20.28 7.34
N PRO A 441 -30.21 20.13 8.16
CA PRO A 441 -29.53 18.87 8.44
C PRO A 441 -30.49 17.69 8.70
N LYS A 442 -30.70 16.86 7.68
CA LYS A 442 -31.38 15.56 7.82
C LYS A 442 -30.38 14.49 8.26
N ASP A 443 -30.85 13.52 9.07
CA ASP A 443 -30.15 12.30 9.53
C ASP A 443 -28.65 12.22 9.13
N GLU A 444 -27.75 12.61 10.04
CA GLU A 444 -26.31 12.61 9.76
C GLU A 444 -25.82 11.23 9.32
N LYS A 445 -25.41 11.14 8.04
CA LYS A 445 -24.88 9.91 7.44
C LYS A 445 -23.44 9.63 7.84
N LEU A 446 -22.66 10.67 8.14
CA LEU A 446 -21.33 10.52 8.72
C LEU A 446 -21.38 10.88 10.19
N GLN A 447 -21.31 9.87 11.05
CA GLN A 447 -21.46 10.02 12.49
C GLN A 447 -20.12 9.88 13.21
N GLN A 448 -19.99 10.58 14.33
CA GLN A 448 -18.86 10.43 15.25
C GLN A 448 -19.29 9.61 16.46
N TRP A 449 -18.66 8.46 16.65
CA TRP A 449 -18.92 7.60 17.81
C TRP A 449 -17.72 7.63 18.74
N PHE A 450 -17.97 7.84 20.03
CA PHE A 450 -16.93 7.92 21.05
C PHE A 450 -17.17 6.87 22.12
N PHE A 451 -16.11 6.13 22.46
CA PHE A 451 -16.15 5.07 23.46
C PHE A 451 -14.98 5.20 24.43
N MET A 452 -15.30 5.15 25.71
CA MET A 452 -14.33 5.14 26.79
C MET A 452 -14.84 4.19 27.87
N SER A 453 -13.95 3.39 28.44
CA SER A 453 -14.29 2.47 29.53
C SER A 453 -13.43 2.82 30.74
N GLY A 454 -14.07 3.21 31.83
CA GLY A 454 -13.41 3.45 33.11
C GLY A 454 -13.86 2.44 34.15
N SER A 455 -12.95 1.61 34.65
CA SER A 455 -13.18 0.86 35.88
C SER A 455 -11.86 0.77 36.66
N PRO A 456 -11.84 1.13 37.96
CA PRO A 456 -10.60 1.30 38.73
C PRO A 456 -9.68 0.06 38.75
N SER A 457 -10.23 -1.14 38.57
CA SER A 457 -9.51 -2.41 38.62
C SER A 457 -9.36 -3.13 37.29
N SER A 458 -9.88 -2.59 36.18
CA SER A 458 -9.91 -3.32 34.92
C SER A 458 -8.57 -3.25 34.17
N SER A 459 -8.17 -4.37 33.58
CA SER A 459 -7.01 -4.44 32.70
C SER A 459 -7.29 -3.72 31.37
N ILE A 460 -6.24 -3.32 30.65
CA ILE A 460 -6.41 -2.75 29.30
C ILE A 460 -7.19 -3.70 28.39
N LYS A 461 -6.91 -5.01 28.48
CA LYS A 461 -7.60 -6.04 27.69
C LYS A 461 -9.10 -6.04 27.96
N GLU A 462 -9.51 -6.00 29.23
CA GLU A 462 -10.92 -5.92 29.62
C GLU A 462 -11.60 -4.64 29.14
N GLN A 463 -10.94 -3.48 29.27
CA GLN A 463 -11.47 -2.21 28.77
C GLN A 463 -11.63 -2.21 27.26
N THR A 464 -10.61 -2.68 26.52
CA THR A 464 -10.68 -2.80 25.06
C THR A 464 -11.75 -3.79 24.62
N THR A 465 -11.89 -4.95 25.29
CA THR A 465 -12.96 -5.92 25.01
C THR A 465 -14.34 -5.32 25.25
N SER A 466 -14.51 -4.57 26.34
CA SER A 466 -15.76 -3.84 26.63
C SER A 466 -16.10 -2.84 25.53
N ILE A 467 -15.14 -2.01 25.12
CA ILE A 467 -15.34 -1.04 24.04
C ILE A 467 -15.68 -1.74 22.71
N VAL A 468 -14.92 -2.78 22.33
CA VAL A 468 -15.19 -3.57 21.12
C VAL A 468 -16.58 -4.20 21.15
N THR A 469 -17.05 -4.64 22.31
CA THR A 469 -18.41 -5.18 22.48
C THR A 469 -19.47 -4.10 22.26
N GLN A 470 -19.26 -2.90 22.83
CA GLN A 470 -20.14 -1.75 22.63
C GLN A 470 -20.19 -1.31 21.16
N ILE A 471 -19.03 -1.30 20.46
CA ILE A 471 -18.96 -1.00 19.02
C ILE A 471 -19.78 -2.02 18.23
N ARG A 472 -19.60 -3.33 18.47
CA ARG A 472 -20.38 -4.38 17.79
C ARG A 472 -21.88 -4.23 18.03
N GLN A 473 -22.28 -3.96 19.27
CA GLN A 473 -23.68 -3.76 19.64
C GLN A 473 -24.27 -2.54 18.90
N ARG A 474 -23.56 -1.42 18.83
CA ARG A 474 -24.01 -0.22 18.13
C ARG A 474 -24.08 -0.43 16.61
N LEU A 475 -23.09 -1.10 16.02
CA LEU A 475 -23.14 -1.51 14.61
C LEU A 475 -24.40 -2.36 14.33
N GLN A 476 -24.68 -3.36 15.18
CA GLN A 476 -25.85 -4.22 15.03
C GLN A 476 -27.17 -3.45 15.16
N GLN A 477 -27.27 -2.51 16.11
CA GLN A 477 -28.44 -1.65 16.28
C GLN A 477 -28.74 -0.82 15.03
N HIS A 478 -27.69 -0.32 14.37
CA HIS A 478 -27.79 0.44 13.11
C HIS A 478 -27.81 -0.45 11.86
N LYS A 479 -27.77 -1.78 12.01
CA LYS A 479 -27.66 -2.75 10.90
C LYS A 479 -26.45 -2.52 9.99
N LEU A 480 -25.35 -2.05 10.57
CA LEU A 480 -24.09 -1.77 9.88
C LEU A 480 -23.09 -2.90 10.07
N THR A 481 -22.18 -3.04 9.10
CA THR A 481 -20.99 -3.87 9.20
C THR A 481 -19.78 -3.03 9.63
N PRO A 482 -18.69 -3.64 10.14
CA PRO A 482 -17.47 -2.92 10.51
C PRO A 482 -16.85 -2.10 9.36
N THR A 483 -17.14 -2.43 8.10
CA THR A 483 -16.74 -1.65 6.91
C THR A 483 -17.36 -0.25 6.85
N ALA A 484 -18.43 0.03 7.61
CA ALA A 484 -18.98 1.37 7.76
C ALA A 484 -18.04 2.32 8.53
N ILE A 485 -17.05 1.77 9.25
CA ILE A 485 -16.06 2.57 9.97
C ILE A 485 -15.00 3.05 8.95
N ILE A 486 -14.83 4.37 8.88
CA ILE A 486 -13.93 5.04 7.94
C ILE A 486 -12.59 5.32 8.59
N ASN A 487 -12.62 5.91 9.79
CA ASN A 487 -11.45 6.34 10.55
C ASN A 487 -11.60 5.97 12.02
N SER A 488 -10.47 5.80 12.70
CA SER A 488 -10.39 5.61 14.14
C SER A 488 -9.24 6.38 14.78
N THR A 489 -9.54 7.10 15.86
CA THR A 489 -8.51 7.71 16.72
C THR A 489 -8.50 6.95 18.04
N ILE A 490 -7.37 6.31 18.35
CA ILE A 490 -7.18 5.56 19.59
C ILE A 490 -6.22 6.34 20.48
N VAL A 491 -6.67 6.68 21.68
CA VAL A 491 -5.83 7.32 22.70
C VAL A 491 -5.57 6.31 23.80
N LEU A 492 -4.31 5.99 24.03
CA LEU A 492 -3.85 5.10 25.10
C LEU A 492 -3.28 5.91 26.26
N ARG A 493 -3.32 5.33 27.46
CA ARG A 493 -2.58 5.84 28.62
C ARG A 493 -1.09 5.52 28.51
N GLN A 494 -0.75 4.33 28.00
CA GLN A 494 0.61 3.82 27.86
C GLN A 494 0.77 3.18 26.48
N MET A 495 1.82 3.52 25.73
CA MET A 495 2.04 2.94 24.40
C MET A 495 2.48 1.46 24.48
N ALA A 496 3.01 1.02 25.62
CA ALA A 496 3.32 -0.38 25.89
C ALA A 496 2.11 -1.33 25.74
N ASP A 497 0.88 -0.81 25.87
CA ASP A 497 -0.34 -1.59 25.69
C ASP A 497 -0.71 -1.84 24.21
N PHE A 498 -0.04 -1.18 23.26
CA PHE A 498 -0.32 -1.23 21.83
C PHE A 498 -0.41 -2.65 21.23
N PRO A 499 0.48 -3.61 21.55
CA PRO A 499 0.34 -4.98 21.04
C PRO A 499 -0.91 -5.68 21.57
N SER A 500 -1.27 -5.45 22.84
CA SER A 500 -2.44 -6.07 23.47
C SER A 500 -3.75 -5.57 22.86
N ILE A 501 -3.84 -4.27 22.58
CA ILE A 501 -5.06 -3.69 22.00
C ILE A 501 -5.24 -4.06 20.54
N ASN A 502 -4.15 -4.18 19.75
CA ASN A 502 -4.22 -4.54 18.33
C ASN A 502 -4.90 -5.89 18.11
N ALA A 503 -4.61 -6.88 18.95
CA ALA A 503 -5.24 -8.20 18.86
C ALA A 503 -6.76 -8.14 19.07
N ILE A 504 -7.23 -7.36 20.05
CA ILE A 504 -8.65 -7.27 20.40
C ILE A 504 -9.40 -6.37 19.41
N TYR A 505 -8.84 -5.20 19.09
CA TYR A 505 -9.39 -4.26 18.13
C TYR A 505 -9.44 -4.86 16.72
N GLY A 506 -8.40 -5.59 16.31
CA GLY A 506 -8.36 -6.28 15.02
C GLY A 506 -9.49 -7.31 14.84
N SER A 507 -9.98 -7.91 15.92
CA SER A 507 -11.12 -8.84 15.87
C SER A 507 -12.45 -8.19 15.43
N LEU A 508 -12.51 -6.86 15.31
CA LEU A 508 -13.64 -6.17 14.70
C LEU A 508 -13.70 -6.38 13.18
N PHE A 509 -12.57 -6.61 12.52
CA PHE A 509 -12.46 -6.53 11.07
C PHE A 509 -12.17 -7.91 10.47
N ASN A 510 -13.22 -8.50 9.90
CA ASN A 510 -13.13 -9.76 9.16
C ASN A 510 -13.16 -9.56 7.64
N ALA A 511 -13.35 -8.32 7.20
CA ALA A 511 -13.29 -7.90 5.80
C ALA A 511 -11.98 -7.13 5.57
N PRO A 512 -11.45 -7.13 4.33
CA PRO A 512 -10.28 -6.33 3.99
C PRO A 512 -10.55 -4.84 4.19
N ASN A 513 -9.47 -4.06 4.20
CA ASN A 513 -9.48 -2.62 4.40
C ASN A 513 -10.14 -2.18 5.73
N PRO A 514 -9.55 -2.54 6.89
CA PRO A 514 -9.93 -1.91 8.17
C PRO A 514 -9.85 -0.37 8.06
N PRO A 515 -10.51 0.40 8.95
CA PRO A 515 -10.48 1.86 8.89
C PRO A 515 -9.06 2.43 8.92
N SER A 516 -8.89 3.66 8.43
CA SER A 516 -7.70 4.44 8.73
C SER A 516 -7.57 4.66 10.25
N ARG A 517 -6.35 4.88 10.73
CA ARG A 517 -6.11 4.95 12.17
C ARG A 517 -4.96 5.85 12.58
N VAL A 518 -5.17 6.57 13.68
CA VAL A 518 -4.12 7.19 14.48
C VAL A 518 -4.12 6.57 15.87
N THR A 519 -2.94 6.31 16.44
CA THR A 519 -2.84 5.80 17.81
C THR A 519 -1.71 6.49 18.56
N ILE A 520 -2.05 7.18 19.64
CA ILE A 520 -1.13 7.97 20.45
C ILE A 520 -1.27 7.63 21.93
N SER A 521 -0.22 7.88 22.72
CA SER A 521 -0.26 7.80 24.18
C SER A 521 -0.31 9.18 24.81
N CYS A 522 -1.12 9.37 25.85
CA CYS A 522 -1.25 10.64 26.56
C CYS A 522 -0.71 10.60 28.00
N GLY A 523 -0.20 9.46 28.47
CA GLY A 523 0.37 9.33 29.81
C GLY A 523 -0.66 9.34 30.95
N ASP A 524 -0.17 9.33 32.19
CA ASP A 524 -1.00 9.05 33.37
C ASP A 524 -1.94 10.19 33.80
N SER A 525 -1.65 11.42 33.38
CA SER A 525 -2.38 12.60 33.87
C SER A 525 -3.52 13.06 32.97
N LEU A 526 -3.67 12.49 31.77
CA LEU A 526 -4.45 13.09 30.70
C LEU A 526 -5.78 12.40 30.39
N LEU A 527 -5.87 11.07 30.55
CA LEU A 527 -7.15 10.36 30.55
C LEU A 527 -7.74 10.30 31.98
N PRO A 528 -9.08 10.22 32.13
CA PRO A 528 -9.71 9.95 33.43
C PRO A 528 -9.05 8.76 34.13
N ARG A 529 -8.84 8.85 35.45
CA ARG A 529 -7.99 7.90 36.22
C ARG A 529 -8.30 6.43 35.94
N ASP A 530 -9.58 6.10 35.80
CA ASP A 530 -10.03 4.72 35.61
C ASP A 530 -10.00 4.26 34.14
N ALA A 531 -9.79 5.18 33.19
CA ALA A 531 -9.71 4.89 31.76
C ALA A 531 -8.26 4.75 31.30
N LYS A 532 -7.97 3.65 30.61
CA LYS A 532 -6.67 3.35 29.97
C LYS A 532 -6.68 3.51 28.46
N ILE A 533 -7.88 3.53 27.88
CA ILE A 533 -8.10 3.64 26.44
C ILE A 533 -9.36 4.44 26.14
N SER A 534 -9.29 5.21 25.06
CA SER A 534 -10.41 5.85 24.41
C SER A 534 -10.36 5.57 22.90
N ILE A 535 -11.52 5.32 22.29
CA ILE A 535 -11.65 5.09 20.84
C ILE A 535 -12.73 6.02 20.29
N ALA A 536 -12.34 6.86 19.35
CA ALA A 536 -13.24 7.66 18.51
C ALA A 536 -13.31 7.04 17.11
N LEU A 537 -14.51 6.96 16.53
CA LEU A 537 -14.76 6.37 15.22
C LEU A 537 -15.58 7.34 14.35
N ALA A 538 -15.16 7.53 13.10
CA ALA A 538 -16.00 8.11 12.06
C ALA A 538 -16.74 6.97 11.33
N VAL A 539 -18.07 7.00 11.34
CA VAL A 539 -18.93 5.92 10.82
C VAL A 539 -19.86 6.46 9.75
N HIS A 540 -19.78 5.89 8.55
CA HIS A 540 -20.66 6.23 7.44
C HIS A 540 -21.84 5.25 7.37
N THR A 541 -23.04 5.71 7.72
CA THR A 541 -24.23 4.87 7.92
C THR A 541 -24.96 4.50 6.62
N ASN A 542 -24.70 5.21 5.53
CA ASN A 542 -25.35 4.99 4.22
C ASN A 542 -24.42 4.45 3.13
N LEU A 543 -23.21 3.99 3.47
CA LEU A 543 -22.35 3.37 2.48
C LEU A 543 -22.98 2.03 2.08
N LYS A 544 -23.28 1.87 0.79
CA LYS A 544 -23.73 0.58 0.28
C LYS A 544 -22.57 -0.39 0.38
N GLN A 545 -22.87 -1.69 0.50
CA GLN A 545 -21.88 -2.75 0.40
C GLN A 545 -21.45 -2.95 -1.06
N ASP A 546 -21.00 -1.88 -1.69
CA ASP A 546 -20.47 -1.82 -3.03
C ASP A 546 -18.98 -1.44 -2.94
N PRO A 547 -18.06 -2.31 -3.40
CA PRO A 547 -16.62 -2.04 -3.40
C PRO A 547 -16.23 -0.72 -4.09
N SER A 548 -17.04 -0.21 -5.03
CA SER A 548 -16.77 1.08 -5.69
C SER A 548 -16.99 2.30 -4.79
N GLN A 549 -17.84 2.17 -3.76
CA GLN A 549 -18.18 3.26 -2.84
C GLN A 549 -17.19 3.40 -1.68
N ARG A 550 -16.41 2.35 -1.37
CA ARG A 550 -15.40 2.39 -0.32
C ARG A 550 -14.12 1.73 -0.80
N GLN A 551 -13.10 2.55 -1.03
CA GLN A 551 -11.78 2.10 -1.45
C GLN A 551 -10.82 2.23 -0.29
N GLY A 552 -9.90 1.27 -0.14
CA GLY A 552 -8.86 1.31 0.87
C GLY A 552 -7.49 1.09 0.26
N LEU A 553 -6.50 1.82 0.77
CA LEU A 553 -5.09 1.47 0.59
C LEU A 553 -4.62 0.74 1.85
N HIS A 554 -4.34 -0.55 1.70
CA HIS A 554 -3.89 -1.42 2.78
C HIS A 554 -2.58 -2.08 2.37
N VAL A 555 -1.47 -1.62 2.96
CA VAL A 555 -0.11 -2.12 2.71
C VAL A 555 0.31 -2.94 3.91
N GLN A 556 0.57 -4.24 3.69
CA GLN A 556 0.99 -5.18 4.74
C GLN A 556 2.39 -5.76 4.47
N SER A 557 2.87 -5.68 3.23
CA SER A 557 4.17 -6.13 2.79
C SER A 557 5.28 -5.09 2.99
N ARG A 558 6.50 -5.58 3.24
CA ARG A 558 7.70 -4.73 3.18
C ARG A 558 8.06 -4.47 1.72
N SER A 559 8.22 -3.20 1.37
CA SER A 559 8.66 -2.73 0.04
C SER A 559 9.54 -1.49 0.20
N TYR A 560 10.03 -0.90 -0.89
CA TYR A 560 10.71 0.41 -0.84
C TYR A 560 9.75 1.61 -0.86
N TRP A 561 8.47 1.39 -1.16
CA TRP A 561 7.52 2.46 -1.46
C TRP A 561 6.84 3.06 -0.22
N ALA A 562 6.18 2.24 0.60
CA ALA A 562 5.54 2.71 1.83
C ALA A 562 5.71 1.71 2.97
N PRO A 563 5.74 2.17 4.23
CA PRO A 563 5.77 1.27 5.38
C PRO A 563 4.53 0.37 5.42
N ALA A 564 4.74 -0.90 5.72
CA ALA A 564 3.66 -1.80 6.07
C ALA A 564 2.94 -1.31 7.33
N ASN A 565 1.65 -1.62 7.45
CA ASN A 565 0.93 -1.32 8.68
C ASN A 565 1.51 -2.10 9.87
N ILE A 566 1.51 -1.47 11.05
CA ILE A 566 1.99 -2.08 12.30
C ILE A 566 0.85 -2.56 13.21
N GLY A 567 -0.35 -2.70 12.65
CA GLY A 567 -1.57 -3.09 13.32
C GLY A 567 -2.76 -3.14 12.34
N PRO A 568 -3.96 -3.46 12.82
CA PRO A 568 -5.14 -3.65 11.97
C PRO A 568 -5.74 -2.29 11.54
N TYR A 569 -5.15 -1.66 10.53
CA TYR A 569 -5.64 -0.42 9.92
C TYR A 569 -5.17 -0.30 8.47
N SER A 570 -5.93 0.44 7.66
CA SER A 570 -5.53 0.85 6.31
C SER A 570 -4.77 2.17 6.34
N GLN A 571 -3.81 2.36 5.44
CA GLN A 571 -3.11 3.63 5.25
C GLN A 571 -4.10 4.74 4.85
N ALA A 572 -5.10 4.43 4.02
CA ALA A 572 -6.15 5.36 3.66
C ALA A 572 -7.49 4.65 3.39
N ILE A 573 -8.60 5.34 3.64
CA ILE A 573 -9.96 4.96 3.25
C ILE A 573 -10.61 6.12 2.51
N SER A 574 -11.15 5.85 1.32
CA SER A 574 -11.75 6.84 0.42
C SER A 574 -13.20 6.49 0.10
N PHE A 575 -14.09 7.48 0.14
CA PHE A 575 -15.51 7.33 -0.22
C PHE A 575 -16.04 8.54 -1.01
N PRO A 576 -17.01 8.38 -1.92
CA PRO A 576 -17.58 9.49 -2.69
C PRO A 576 -18.29 10.50 -1.80
N LEU A 577 -18.09 11.80 -2.03
CA LEU A 577 -18.82 12.86 -1.31
C LEU A 577 -20.33 12.74 -1.52
N ALA A 578 -20.76 12.40 -2.74
CA ALA A 578 -22.17 12.21 -3.10
C ALA A 578 -22.88 11.13 -2.27
N SER A 579 -22.15 10.17 -1.67
CA SER A 579 -22.74 9.14 -0.80
C SER A 579 -23.33 9.70 0.51
N LEU A 580 -22.99 10.95 0.84
CA LEU A 580 -23.58 11.71 1.94
C LEU A 580 -24.91 12.39 1.55
N GLY A 581 -25.26 12.46 0.26
CA GLY A 581 -26.54 13.01 -0.25
C GLY A 581 -27.71 12.02 -0.16
N SER A 582 -28.93 12.53 0.00
CA SER A 582 -30.21 11.80 0.08
C SER A 582 -30.78 11.44 -1.30
N SER A 583 -30.39 12.17 -2.36
CA SER A 583 -30.83 11.83 -3.72
C SER A 583 -30.14 10.56 -4.23
N SER A 584 -30.94 9.65 -4.79
CA SER A 584 -30.47 8.44 -5.47
C SER A 584 -30.15 8.69 -6.95
N THR A 585 -29.98 9.95 -7.36
CA THR A 585 -29.66 10.27 -8.75
C THR A 585 -28.25 9.80 -9.02
N THR A 586 -28.17 8.68 -9.72
CA THR A 586 -26.97 8.03 -10.26
C THR A 586 -26.29 8.85 -11.35
N ASP A 587 -26.30 10.18 -11.25
CA ASP A 587 -25.38 10.97 -12.06
C ASP A 587 -24.00 10.67 -11.53
N SER A 588 -23.29 9.88 -12.34
CA SER A 588 -22.01 9.23 -12.06
C SER A 588 -20.87 10.25 -12.09
N GLY A 589 -21.12 11.49 -11.68
CA GLY A 589 -20.63 12.65 -12.41
C GLY A 589 -19.80 13.66 -11.64
N ASP A 590 -19.42 13.43 -10.38
CA ASP A 590 -18.67 14.47 -9.65
C ASP A 590 -17.20 14.15 -9.38
N GLY A 591 -16.78 12.90 -9.51
CA GLY A 591 -15.39 12.48 -9.24
C GLY A 591 -14.89 12.72 -7.79
N LEU A 592 -15.54 13.57 -7.00
CA LEU A 592 -15.12 14.02 -5.68
C LEU A 592 -15.24 12.91 -4.64
N ARG A 593 -14.13 12.66 -3.96
CA ARG A 593 -14.01 11.69 -2.88
C ARG A 593 -13.35 12.33 -1.67
N LEU A 594 -13.83 11.95 -0.49
CA LEU A 594 -13.19 12.29 0.77
C LEU A 594 -12.28 11.13 1.19
N VAL A 595 -11.05 11.46 1.57
CA VAL A 595 -10.02 10.48 1.95
C VAL A 595 -9.64 10.70 3.40
N SER A 596 -9.77 9.66 4.23
CA SER A 596 -9.18 9.63 5.56
C SER A 596 -7.87 8.85 5.52
N ILE A 597 -6.81 9.40 6.13
CA ILE A 597 -5.46 8.84 6.10
C ILE A 597 -5.01 8.52 7.51
N ALA A 598 -4.33 7.38 7.68
CA ALA A 598 -3.75 6.97 8.95
C ALA A 598 -2.55 7.85 9.34
N GLY A 599 -2.21 7.84 10.63
CA GLY A 599 -1.00 8.50 11.10
C GLY A 599 0.26 7.88 10.50
N GLN A 600 1.22 8.73 10.12
CA GLN A 600 2.45 8.35 9.43
C GLN A 600 3.65 8.55 10.34
N ILE A 601 4.27 7.46 10.76
CA ILE A 601 5.54 7.45 11.51
C ILE A 601 6.71 7.20 10.53
N PRO A 602 7.94 7.65 10.86
CA PRO A 602 9.07 7.64 9.94
C PRO A 602 9.76 6.28 9.90
N LEU A 603 9.03 5.21 9.54
CA LEU A 603 9.67 3.93 9.30
C LEU A 603 10.35 3.94 7.92
N VAL A 604 11.56 3.39 7.84
CA VAL A 604 12.19 3.04 6.57
C VAL A 604 11.39 1.87 5.97
N PRO A 605 10.71 2.04 4.82
CA PRO A 605 9.76 1.04 4.31
C PRO A 605 10.33 -0.37 4.16
N ALA A 606 11.57 -0.47 3.65
CA ALA A 606 12.21 -1.74 3.33
C ALA A 606 12.55 -2.59 4.57
N THR A 607 12.84 -1.93 5.70
CA THR A 607 13.33 -2.57 6.92
C THR A 607 12.31 -2.55 8.05
N MET A 608 11.32 -1.65 8.00
CA MET A 608 10.38 -1.37 9.09
C MET A 608 11.06 -0.93 10.39
N ALA A 609 12.25 -0.33 10.28
CA ALA A 609 13.01 0.29 11.36
C ALA A 609 12.89 1.82 11.30
N LEU A 610 13.10 2.49 12.44
CA LEU A 610 13.26 3.94 12.46
C LEU A 610 14.64 4.33 11.91
N PRO A 611 14.79 5.52 11.28
CA PRO A 611 16.08 6.07 10.93
C PRO A 611 17.03 6.04 12.13
N PRO A 612 18.32 5.70 11.92
CA PRO A 612 19.30 5.68 12.99
C PRO A 612 19.40 7.04 13.68
N ALA A 613 19.69 7.03 14.98
CA ALA A 613 19.88 8.25 15.76
C ALA A 613 21.22 8.92 15.37
N SER A 614 21.21 9.77 14.34
CA SER A 614 22.30 10.69 13.99
C SER A 614 22.02 12.11 14.52
N SER A 615 22.97 13.03 14.38
CA SER A 615 22.83 14.45 14.78
C SER A 615 21.61 15.15 14.16
N ASP A 616 21.17 14.72 12.96
CA ASP A 616 20.00 15.26 12.25
C ASP A 616 18.77 14.32 12.31
N SER A 617 18.71 13.41 13.29
CA SER A 617 17.69 12.37 13.36
C SER A 617 16.25 12.91 13.35
N LEU A 618 16.01 14.08 13.98
CA LEU A 618 14.68 14.68 14.05
C LEU A 618 14.22 15.22 12.70
N GLY A 619 15.08 15.96 11.98
CA GLY A 619 14.76 16.50 10.66
C GLY A 619 14.48 15.38 9.66
N CYS A 620 15.34 14.35 9.64
CA CYS A 620 15.13 13.17 8.80
C CYS A 620 13.81 12.46 9.12
N GLN A 621 13.51 12.22 10.41
CA GLN A 621 12.26 11.61 10.83
C GLN A 621 11.03 12.47 10.47
N LEU A 622 11.10 13.79 10.67
CA LEU A 622 10.02 14.72 10.34
C LEU A 622 9.69 14.70 8.85
N VAL A 623 10.72 14.71 8.00
CA VAL A 623 10.56 14.75 6.55
C VAL A 623 10.18 13.39 5.98
N LEU A 624 10.73 12.30 6.49
CA LEU A 624 10.40 10.95 6.03
C LEU A 624 8.93 10.60 6.30
N SER A 625 8.43 10.93 7.49
CA SER A 625 7.01 10.73 7.83
C SER A 625 6.08 11.62 7.00
N LEU A 626 6.49 12.87 6.71
CA LEU A 626 5.76 13.75 5.79
C LEU A 626 5.73 13.19 4.37
N GLN A 627 6.84 12.62 3.89
CA GLN A 627 6.89 11.95 2.59
C GLN A 627 5.91 10.77 2.51
N HIS A 628 5.81 9.96 3.57
CA HIS A 628 4.85 8.84 3.60
C HIS A 628 3.41 9.35 3.46
N LEU A 629 3.05 10.41 4.19
CA LEU A 629 1.74 11.06 4.06
C LEU A 629 1.49 11.50 2.61
N TRP A 630 2.50 12.08 1.96
CA TRP A 630 2.40 12.56 0.59
C TRP A 630 2.29 11.43 -0.44
N ARG A 631 3.10 10.38 -0.31
CA ARG A 631 3.07 9.20 -1.18
C ARG A 631 1.72 8.50 -1.12
N ILE A 632 1.18 8.32 0.08
CA ILE A 632 -0.15 7.73 0.28
C ILE A 632 -1.23 8.64 -0.30
N GLY A 633 -1.15 9.95 -0.06
CA GLY A 633 -2.10 10.92 -0.64
C GLY A 633 -2.12 10.86 -2.16
N ALA A 634 -0.96 10.90 -2.80
CA ALA A 634 -0.85 10.83 -4.26
C ALA A 634 -1.38 9.50 -4.83
N ASP A 635 -1.14 8.36 -4.17
CA ASP A 635 -1.60 7.05 -4.64
C ASP A 635 -3.11 6.85 -4.53
N VAL A 636 -3.79 7.64 -3.69
CA VAL A 636 -5.26 7.63 -3.55
C VAL A 636 -5.91 8.88 -4.13
N ASP A 637 -5.25 9.48 -5.13
CA ASP A 637 -5.70 10.61 -5.94
C ASP A 637 -6.00 11.88 -5.13
N VAL A 638 -5.40 12.06 -3.94
CA VAL A 638 -5.56 13.31 -3.18
C VAL A 638 -4.92 14.45 -3.95
N ARG A 639 -5.70 15.49 -4.22
CA ARG A 639 -5.27 16.74 -4.85
C ARG A 639 -5.11 17.86 -3.83
N TRP A 640 -5.85 17.82 -2.72
CA TRP A 640 -5.78 18.87 -1.69
C TRP A 640 -5.94 18.33 -0.26
N TRP A 641 -5.27 18.98 0.71
CA TRP A 641 -5.39 18.68 2.13
C TRP A 641 -6.24 19.74 2.84
N SER A 642 -7.13 19.33 3.75
CA SER A 642 -7.92 20.30 4.51
C SER A 642 -7.17 20.91 5.69
N SER A 643 -6.40 20.09 6.42
CA SER A 643 -5.57 20.48 7.57
C SER A 643 -4.71 19.30 8.03
N ALA A 644 -3.71 19.57 8.88
CA ALA A 644 -2.88 18.53 9.47
C ALA A 644 -2.47 18.82 10.92
N VAL A 645 -2.13 17.75 11.64
CA VAL A 645 -1.49 17.76 12.96
C VAL A 645 -0.21 16.95 12.94
N VAL A 646 0.82 17.45 13.65
CA VAL A 646 2.04 16.69 13.92
C VAL A 646 2.11 16.37 15.41
N TYR A 647 2.30 15.10 15.73
CA TYR A 647 2.51 14.66 17.10
C TYR A 647 4.01 14.52 17.38
N PHE A 648 4.48 15.10 18.48
CA PHE A 648 5.81 14.82 19.02
C PHE A 648 5.68 14.14 20.39
N PRO A 649 6.46 13.08 20.67
CA PRO A 649 6.49 12.49 21.99
C PRO A 649 7.21 13.43 22.96
N ARG A 650 6.91 13.25 24.24
CA ARG A 650 7.59 13.93 25.32
C ARG A 650 9.08 13.58 25.31
N GLN A 651 9.94 14.59 25.40
CA GLN A 651 11.34 14.35 25.75
C GLN A 651 11.44 14.08 27.25
N GLN A 652 11.98 12.92 27.62
CA GLN A 652 12.45 12.72 28.98
C GLN A 652 13.64 13.67 29.16
N GLU A 653 13.49 14.66 30.04
CA GLU A 653 14.64 15.36 30.59
C GLU A 653 15.47 14.28 31.29
N GLU A 654 16.54 13.81 30.64
CA GLU A 654 17.56 13.03 31.34
C GLU A 654 17.94 13.86 32.56
N SER A 655 17.73 13.29 33.74
CA SER A 655 17.97 13.91 35.02
C SER A 655 19.46 14.16 35.23
N ALA A 656 20.01 15.15 34.53
CA ALA A 656 21.29 15.78 34.81
C ALA A 656 21.10 16.77 35.96
N LYS A 657 20.84 16.23 37.15
CA LYS A 657 21.11 16.88 38.43
C LYS A 657 21.73 15.86 39.36
N SER A 658 22.97 15.46 39.07
CA SER A 658 23.91 15.13 40.14
C SER A 658 24.37 16.46 40.74
N GLU A 659 24.06 16.68 42.01
CA GLU A 659 24.46 17.84 42.81
C GLU A 659 25.96 17.82 43.17
N ASP A 660 26.84 17.50 42.22
CA ASP A 660 28.29 17.58 42.45
C ASP A 660 28.88 18.66 41.56
N ASP A 661 29.21 19.79 42.22
CA ASP A 661 30.08 20.85 41.74
C ASP A 661 31.37 20.28 41.13
N ASN A 662 31.64 20.57 39.86
CA ASN A 662 32.90 21.14 39.33
C ASN A 662 33.05 20.91 37.81
N ASP A 663 33.25 22.02 37.11
CA ASP A 663 34.05 22.27 35.90
C ASP A 663 33.91 21.38 34.63
N ASP A 664 33.53 22.06 33.55
CA ASP A 664 33.92 21.85 32.15
C ASP A 664 33.68 20.47 31.51
N VAL A 665 32.44 20.22 31.08
CA VAL A 665 32.17 19.38 29.90
C VAL A 665 31.21 20.10 28.96
N GLU A 666 31.78 20.52 27.84
CA GLU A 666 31.12 21.15 26.69
C GLU A 666 30.28 20.11 25.92
N SER A 667 29.06 20.51 25.55
CA SER A 667 28.17 19.90 24.55
C SER A 667 27.40 18.61 24.91
N GLY A 668 26.46 18.73 25.85
CA GLY A 668 25.22 17.94 25.78
C GLY A 668 24.22 18.69 24.89
N ALA A 669 23.77 18.07 23.79
CA ALA A 669 22.81 18.69 22.86
C ALA A 669 21.57 19.17 23.63
N LEU A 670 21.38 20.49 23.74
CA LEU A 670 20.22 21.08 24.40
C LEU A 670 18.95 20.55 23.72
N ALA A 671 18.07 19.89 24.48
CA ALA A 671 16.83 19.36 23.93
C ALA A 671 16.00 20.50 23.32
N MET A 672 15.78 20.43 21.99
CA MET A 672 15.05 21.45 21.23
C MET A 672 13.65 21.69 21.82
N ALA A 673 13.32 22.96 22.07
CA ALA A 673 12.03 23.31 22.64
C ALA A 673 10.90 22.97 21.67
N LEU A 674 9.73 22.60 22.19
CA LEU A 674 8.63 22.16 21.32
C LEU A 674 8.12 23.27 20.39
N GLY A 675 8.20 24.54 20.79
CA GLY A 675 7.91 25.68 19.90
C GLY A 675 8.84 25.72 18.68
N GLU A 676 10.12 25.36 18.83
CA GLU A 676 11.07 25.27 17.72
C GLU A 676 10.75 24.07 16.81
N LYS A 677 10.39 22.93 17.39
CA LYS A 677 9.88 21.77 16.62
C LYS A 677 8.62 22.11 15.84
N ALA A 678 7.72 22.91 16.42
CA ALA A 678 6.51 23.38 15.75
C ALA A 678 6.83 24.29 14.56
N GLN A 679 7.83 25.16 14.67
CA GLN A 679 8.32 25.97 13.56
C GLN A 679 8.94 25.11 12.45
N LEU A 680 9.75 24.10 12.80
CA LEU A 680 10.30 23.16 11.82
C LEU A 680 9.20 22.39 11.08
N ALA A 681 8.21 21.86 11.79
CA ALA A 681 7.06 21.19 11.20
C ALA A 681 6.27 22.12 10.27
N GLY A 682 6.03 23.36 10.69
CA GLY A 682 5.38 24.39 9.87
C GLY A 682 6.09 24.66 8.55
N ARG A 683 7.42 24.80 8.60
CA ARG A 683 8.24 25.01 7.41
C ARG A 683 8.29 23.80 6.50
N ALA A 684 8.40 22.60 7.07
CA ALA A 684 8.35 21.36 6.29
C ALA A 684 7.03 21.24 5.53
N TRP A 685 5.91 21.54 6.20
CA TRP A 685 4.58 21.56 5.60
C TRP A 685 4.47 22.59 4.47
N GLU A 686 4.87 23.83 4.72
CA GLU A 686 4.86 24.89 3.70
C GLU A 686 5.75 24.54 2.50
N ALA A 687 6.99 24.10 2.75
CA ALA A 687 7.94 23.75 1.70
C ALA A 687 7.44 22.60 0.82
N ALA A 688 6.77 21.59 1.41
CA ALA A 688 6.16 20.50 0.65
C ALA A 688 5.00 20.98 -0.24
N HIS A 689 4.19 21.96 0.21
CA HIS A 689 3.11 22.55 -0.59
C HIS A 689 3.62 23.46 -1.70
N MET A 690 4.69 24.21 -1.43
CA MET A 690 5.27 25.18 -2.36
C MET A 690 6.26 24.54 -3.35
N TRP A 691 6.41 23.22 -3.33
CA TRP A 691 7.26 22.49 -4.26
C TRP A 691 6.80 22.72 -5.71
N SER A 692 7.74 23.00 -6.60
CA SER A 692 7.51 23.11 -8.04
C SER A 692 8.63 22.40 -8.79
N GLU A 693 8.25 21.52 -9.72
CA GLU A 693 9.19 20.74 -10.53
C GLU A 693 10.04 21.60 -11.47
N LYS A 694 9.65 22.85 -11.75
CA LYS A 694 10.48 23.80 -12.53
C LYS A 694 11.88 24.00 -11.92
N LYS A 695 12.02 23.86 -10.59
CA LYS A 695 13.33 23.92 -9.91
C LYS A 695 14.29 22.77 -10.28
N LYS A 696 13.82 21.73 -10.96
CA LYS A 696 14.65 20.64 -11.51
C LYS A 696 15.59 21.14 -12.61
N ARG A 697 15.20 22.18 -13.38
CA ARG A 697 15.99 22.74 -14.51
C ARG A 697 17.10 23.72 -14.07
N ASP A 698 16.94 24.44 -12.97
CA ASP A 698 17.95 25.42 -12.51
C ASP A 698 19.23 24.79 -11.91
N ARG A 699 19.27 23.47 -11.71
CA ARG A 699 20.46 22.76 -11.19
C ARG A 699 21.38 22.18 -12.28
N GLY A 700 21.11 22.43 -13.56
CA GLY A 700 22.01 22.11 -14.65
C GLY A 700 21.30 22.20 -15.99
N ASP A 701 21.92 22.91 -16.93
CA ASP A 701 21.54 23.10 -18.33
C ASP A 701 20.72 24.38 -18.63
N ASP A 702 21.43 25.51 -18.62
CA ASP A 702 21.08 26.67 -19.43
C ASP A 702 21.43 26.33 -20.89
N GLU A 703 20.46 25.85 -21.66
CA GLU A 703 20.27 26.07 -23.11
C GLU A 703 19.21 25.09 -23.67
N GLY A 704 18.05 25.61 -24.11
CA GLY A 704 17.13 24.88 -24.98
C GLY A 704 15.65 25.06 -24.64
N ASP A 705 15.05 26.14 -25.12
CA ASP A 705 13.60 26.32 -25.15
C ASP A 705 12.98 25.28 -26.12
N GLY A 706 12.31 24.28 -25.56
CA GLY A 706 11.64 23.22 -26.28
C GLY A 706 10.53 22.64 -25.42
N ASP A 707 9.29 22.96 -25.76
CA ASP A 707 8.07 22.35 -25.21
C ASP A 707 8.17 20.83 -25.32
N SER A 708 8.48 20.19 -24.20
CA SER A 708 8.29 18.77 -23.96
C SER A 708 7.31 18.67 -22.80
N GLU A 709 6.11 18.17 -23.11
CA GLU A 709 5.13 17.78 -22.11
C GLU A 709 5.73 16.60 -21.34
N GLU A 710 6.24 16.86 -20.13
CA GLU A 710 6.74 15.82 -19.23
C GLU A 710 5.54 15.10 -18.59
N GLU A 711 5.44 13.80 -18.84
CA GLU A 711 4.42 12.89 -18.32
C GLU A 711 4.77 12.51 -16.88
N GLU A 712 3.88 12.79 -15.93
CA GLU A 712 4.07 12.45 -14.52
C GLU A 712 3.88 10.95 -14.28
N ASP A 713 4.53 10.48 -13.21
CA ASP A 713 4.77 9.09 -12.85
C ASP A 713 3.55 8.31 -12.33
N GLU A 714 2.43 8.29 -13.05
CA GLU A 714 1.30 7.42 -12.70
C GLU A 714 1.48 6.02 -13.29
N ALA A 715 1.58 5.00 -12.41
CA ALA A 715 1.59 3.61 -12.83
C ALA A 715 0.30 3.29 -13.59
N GLY A 716 0.40 2.87 -14.84
CA GLY A 716 -0.76 2.49 -15.64
C GLY A 716 -1.58 1.38 -14.94
N PRO A 717 -2.88 1.27 -15.23
CA PRO A 717 -3.73 0.24 -14.65
C PRO A 717 -3.19 -1.15 -15.02
N ASP A 718 -3.10 -2.05 -14.03
CA ASP A 718 -2.66 -3.43 -14.24
C ASP A 718 -3.67 -4.22 -15.10
N LEU A 719 -3.31 -5.43 -15.57
CA LEU A 719 -4.22 -6.28 -16.35
C LEU A 719 -5.59 -6.49 -15.72
N TRP A 720 -5.61 -6.60 -14.41
CA TRP A 720 -6.82 -6.84 -13.66
C TRP A 720 -7.69 -5.58 -13.66
N ASP A 721 -7.11 -4.41 -13.39
CA ASP A 721 -7.77 -3.11 -13.45
C ASP A 721 -8.32 -2.85 -14.87
N ARG A 722 -7.56 -3.12 -15.93
CA ARG A 722 -8.04 -2.98 -17.32
C ARG A 722 -9.29 -3.83 -17.61
N ARG A 723 -9.35 -5.04 -17.05
CA ARG A 723 -10.44 -6.00 -17.35
C ARG A 723 -11.65 -5.86 -16.43
N PHE A 724 -11.46 -5.44 -15.18
CA PHE A 724 -12.49 -5.50 -14.15
C PHE A 724 -12.82 -4.16 -13.49
N ASN A 725 -11.97 -3.14 -13.65
CA ASN A 725 -12.22 -1.82 -13.10
C ASN A 725 -12.92 -0.94 -14.14
N THR A 726 -14.15 -0.54 -13.85
CA THR A 726 -15.03 0.18 -14.77
C THR A 726 -14.44 1.53 -15.23
N ARG A 727 -13.52 2.11 -14.46
CA ARG A 727 -12.76 3.33 -14.82
C ARG A 727 -11.82 3.09 -16.03
N TYR A 728 -11.39 1.86 -16.26
CA TYR A 728 -10.37 1.49 -17.26
C TYR A 728 -10.90 0.51 -18.34
N MET A 729 -12.18 0.13 -18.31
CA MET A 729 -12.78 -0.88 -19.19
C MET A 729 -13.06 -0.42 -20.64
N SER A 730 -13.01 0.87 -20.99
CA SER A 730 -13.43 1.33 -22.32
C SER A 730 -12.28 1.45 -23.32
N PHE A 731 -12.11 0.44 -24.19
CA PHE A 731 -11.23 0.48 -25.36
C PHE A 731 -11.57 1.59 -26.38
N ALA A 732 -12.76 2.19 -26.30
CA ALA A 732 -13.28 3.15 -27.29
C ALA A 732 -13.13 4.63 -26.90
N ALA A 733 -12.71 4.95 -25.67
CA ALA A 733 -12.42 6.33 -25.26
C ALA A 733 -10.97 6.76 -25.55
N ALA A 734 -10.11 5.85 -26.03
CA ALA A 734 -8.75 6.15 -26.48
C ALA A 734 -8.70 6.94 -27.81
N GLY A 735 -9.85 7.35 -28.35
CA GLY A 735 -9.98 8.07 -29.61
C GLY A 735 -10.00 9.61 -29.49
N ASP A 736 -10.16 10.16 -28.29
CA ASP A 736 -9.99 11.60 -28.04
C ASP A 736 -8.86 11.79 -27.02
N GLY A 737 -7.75 12.35 -27.49
CA GLY A 737 -6.51 12.58 -26.73
C GLY A 737 -6.62 13.67 -25.67
N GLU A 738 -7.58 13.58 -24.75
CA GLU A 738 -7.43 14.21 -23.44
C GLU A 738 -6.55 13.31 -22.59
N LYS A 739 -5.24 13.51 -22.74
CA LYS A 739 -4.23 13.04 -21.79
C LYS A 739 -4.75 13.29 -20.37
N ALA A 740 -4.89 12.24 -19.56
CA ALA A 740 -5.02 12.41 -18.12
C ALA A 740 -3.78 13.19 -17.66
N LYS A 741 -3.92 14.51 -17.50
CA LYS A 741 -2.85 15.38 -17.00
C LYS A 741 -2.39 14.78 -15.67
N GLY A 742 -1.06 14.63 -15.53
CA GLY A 742 -0.42 14.18 -14.29
C GLY A 742 -1.08 14.79 -13.05
N GLN A 743 -1.51 13.92 -12.15
CA GLN A 743 -2.26 14.31 -10.97
C GLN A 743 -1.31 14.90 -9.93
N LYS A 744 -1.47 16.20 -9.66
CA LYS A 744 -0.57 16.95 -8.77
C LYS A 744 -1.07 16.94 -7.33
N LEU A 745 -0.16 16.78 -6.37
CA LEU A 745 -0.41 17.02 -4.95
C LEU A 745 0.70 17.95 -4.39
N PRO A 746 0.39 19.18 -3.93
CA PRO A 746 -0.94 19.78 -4.00
C PRO A 746 -1.27 20.19 -5.43
N ASP A 747 -2.53 20.05 -5.80
CA ASP A 747 -3.04 20.63 -7.02
C ASP A 747 -3.59 22.02 -6.72
N TRP A 748 -2.90 23.06 -7.16
CA TRP A 748 -3.39 24.43 -6.98
C TRP A 748 -4.57 24.75 -7.91
N THR A 749 -4.83 23.95 -8.95
CA THR A 749 -5.90 24.21 -9.93
C THR A 749 -7.30 23.86 -9.44
N VAL A 750 -7.41 23.10 -8.35
CA VAL A 750 -8.70 22.81 -7.70
C VAL A 750 -9.21 23.99 -6.87
N LEU A 751 -8.37 25.00 -6.65
CA LEU A 751 -8.72 26.26 -6.01
C LEU A 751 -9.02 27.32 -7.07
N ASP A 752 -10.00 28.19 -6.80
CA ASP A 752 -10.37 29.36 -7.63
C ASP A 752 -9.33 30.50 -7.55
N GLU A 753 -8.02 30.22 -7.60
CA GLU A 753 -7.00 31.27 -7.49
C GLU A 753 -5.69 30.98 -8.25
N ASP A 754 -5.50 31.63 -9.41
CA ASP A 754 -4.17 31.90 -9.97
C ASP A 754 -3.47 33.01 -9.16
N GLY A 755 -2.97 32.63 -8.00
CA GLY A 755 -2.34 33.54 -7.03
C GLY A 755 -0.82 33.66 -7.13
N SER A 756 -0.28 34.80 -6.70
CA SER A 756 1.16 34.95 -6.41
C SER A 756 1.61 33.92 -5.35
N ASN A 757 2.92 33.67 -5.24
CA ASN A 757 3.47 32.77 -4.22
C ASN A 757 3.06 33.17 -2.78
N GLU A 758 2.85 34.47 -2.52
CA GLU A 758 2.38 34.96 -1.23
C GLU A 758 0.94 34.55 -0.93
N LYS A 759 0.03 34.64 -1.92
CA LYS A 759 -1.35 34.15 -1.79
C LYS A 759 -1.37 32.64 -1.56
N ARG A 760 -0.58 31.88 -2.34
CA ARG A 760 -0.45 30.42 -2.17
C ARG A 760 0.02 30.05 -0.76
N ARG A 761 1.04 30.75 -0.24
CA ARG A 761 1.49 30.58 1.15
C ARG A 761 0.38 30.86 2.17
N ALA A 762 -0.43 31.90 1.95
CA ALA A 762 -1.54 32.22 2.83
C ALA A 762 -2.66 31.17 2.81
N MET A 763 -2.81 30.45 1.69
CA MET A 763 -3.77 29.36 1.48
C MET A 763 -3.26 27.98 1.87
N VAL A 764 -1.98 27.83 2.26
CA VAL A 764 -1.46 26.55 2.76
C VAL A 764 -2.36 26.06 3.90
N PRO A 765 -2.83 24.79 3.85
CA PRO A 765 -3.73 24.26 4.87
C PRO A 765 -3.16 24.40 6.28
N PRO A 766 -4.00 24.69 7.29
CA PRO A 766 -3.51 24.95 8.64
C PRO A 766 -2.82 23.72 9.24
N LEU A 767 -1.70 23.97 9.92
CA LEU A 767 -0.94 23.00 10.70
C LEU A 767 -0.88 23.43 12.17
N PHE A 768 -1.03 22.46 13.06
CA PHE A 768 -0.68 22.60 14.47
C PHE A 768 0.10 21.38 14.96
N VAL A 769 0.74 21.55 16.11
CA VAL A 769 1.60 20.55 16.73
C VAL A 769 1.06 20.18 18.11
N ALA A 770 1.05 18.89 18.40
CA ALA A 770 0.60 18.31 19.65
C ALA A 770 1.73 17.54 20.36
N GLU A 771 2.02 17.92 21.60
CA GLU A 771 2.86 17.10 22.48
C GLU A 771 2.02 15.98 23.07
N VAL A 772 2.46 14.74 22.85
CA VAL A 772 1.87 13.53 23.43
C VAL A 772 2.92 12.81 24.27
N GLU A 773 2.52 11.83 25.07
CA GLU A 773 3.49 11.12 25.92
C GLU A 773 4.40 10.24 25.08
N GLU A 774 3.83 9.37 24.25
CA GLU A 774 4.58 8.41 23.44
C GLU A 774 3.87 8.14 22.10
N LEU A 775 4.67 7.79 21.10
CA LEU A 775 4.23 7.37 19.77
C LEU A 775 4.54 5.89 19.52
N PRO A 776 3.80 5.21 18.61
CA PRO A 776 4.08 3.83 18.26
C PRO A 776 5.54 3.62 17.86
N ARG A 777 6.11 2.47 18.24
CA ARG A 777 7.51 2.09 17.96
C ARG A 777 8.57 3.03 18.55
N GLY A 778 8.19 3.98 19.41
CA GLY A 778 9.12 4.99 19.93
C GLY A 778 9.51 6.02 18.87
N ALA A 779 8.66 6.24 17.85
CA ALA A 779 8.90 7.24 16.81
C ALA A 779 9.07 8.64 17.42
N GLY A 780 9.97 9.45 16.86
CA GLY A 780 10.16 10.83 17.29
C GLY A 780 9.10 11.81 16.78
N VAL A 781 8.26 11.39 15.83
CA VAL A 781 7.25 12.23 15.18
C VAL A 781 6.20 11.37 14.45
N GLU A 782 4.96 11.86 14.37
CA GLU A 782 3.88 11.27 13.57
C GLU A 782 3.07 12.37 12.88
N TRP A 783 2.90 12.28 11.55
CA TRP A 783 2.04 13.19 10.79
C TRP A 783 0.63 12.61 10.62
N HIS A 784 -0.39 13.46 10.68
CA HIS A 784 -1.76 13.08 10.36
C HIS A 784 -2.51 14.25 9.70
N ALA A 785 -2.95 14.05 8.45
CA ALA A 785 -3.88 14.94 7.78
C ALA A 785 -5.32 14.58 8.17
N HIS A 786 -6.13 15.56 8.54
CA HIS A 786 -7.51 15.29 8.98
C HIS A 786 -8.41 14.84 7.84
N MET A 787 -8.19 15.34 6.62
CA MET A 787 -8.92 14.93 5.42
C MET A 787 -8.13 15.28 4.15
N GLY A 788 -8.07 14.32 3.22
CA GLY A 788 -7.67 14.53 1.84
C GLY A 788 -8.89 14.64 0.93
N ILE A 789 -8.76 15.42 -0.14
CA ILE A 789 -9.80 15.63 -1.16
C ILE A 789 -9.26 15.10 -2.47
N ALA A 790 -9.96 14.15 -3.07
CA ALA A 790 -9.59 13.50 -4.31
C ALA A 790 -10.63 13.75 -5.40
N GLY A 791 -10.20 13.80 -6.66
CA GLY A 791 -11.05 14.18 -7.80
C GLY A 791 -11.46 15.66 -7.78
N GLY A 792 -12.58 15.96 -8.44
CA GLY A 792 -13.14 17.31 -8.59
C GLY A 792 -12.53 18.11 -9.73
N ASP A 793 -13.30 19.06 -10.26
CA ASP A 793 -12.90 20.05 -11.25
C ASP A 793 -12.42 21.34 -10.57
N GLN A 794 -12.11 22.35 -11.38
CA GLN A 794 -11.84 23.70 -10.89
C GLN A 794 -13.03 24.22 -10.06
N ASP A 795 -12.74 24.90 -8.94
CA ASP A 795 -13.70 25.52 -8.01
C ASP A 795 -14.46 24.57 -7.06
N ASP A 796 -14.19 23.27 -7.12
CA ASP A 796 -14.80 22.29 -6.20
C ASP A 796 -14.26 22.39 -4.77
N VAL A 797 -13.10 23.04 -4.58
CA VAL A 797 -12.48 23.28 -3.29
C VAL A 797 -12.30 24.77 -3.05
N LEU A 798 -12.93 25.26 -1.98
CA LEU A 798 -12.78 26.64 -1.52
C LEU A 798 -12.14 26.64 -0.12
N VAL A 799 -11.03 27.37 0.02
CA VAL A 799 -10.33 27.55 1.30
C VAL A 799 -10.55 28.97 1.79
N LEU A 800 -11.14 29.11 2.97
CA LEU A 800 -11.36 30.39 3.62
C LEU A 800 -10.55 30.47 4.92
N LYS A 801 -9.90 31.61 5.14
CA LYS A 801 -9.20 31.92 6.38
C LYS A 801 -9.89 33.11 7.04
N GLY A 802 -10.54 32.87 8.17
CA GLY A 802 -11.23 33.91 8.94
C GLY A 802 -10.28 34.82 9.70
N GLU A 803 -10.69 36.06 9.96
CA GLU A 803 -9.92 37.04 10.73
C GLU A 803 -9.65 36.57 12.18
N ARG A 804 -8.44 36.88 12.68
CA ARG A 804 -8.02 36.66 14.07
C ARG A 804 -8.80 37.60 14.99
N ARG A 805 -9.91 37.11 15.58
CA ARG A 805 -10.66 37.86 16.61
C ARG A 805 -10.23 37.38 18.00
N LYS A 806 -9.66 38.27 18.82
CA LYS A 806 -9.46 38.07 20.28
C LYS A 806 -8.90 36.68 20.66
N ASN A 807 -7.77 36.28 20.05
CA ASN A 807 -7.03 35.00 20.27
C ASN A 807 -7.60 33.75 19.57
N LEU A 808 -8.57 33.88 18.67
CA LEU A 808 -9.11 32.77 17.87
C LEU A 808 -8.71 32.90 16.40
N SER A 809 -8.25 31.79 15.82
CA SER A 809 -8.02 31.62 14.39
C SER A 809 -8.99 30.59 13.83
N VAL A 810 -9.65 30.90 12.72
CA VAL A 810 -10.63 30.02 12.07
C VAL A 810 -10.21 29.76 10.64
N TYR A 811 -10.19 28.49 10.25
CA TYR A 811 -9.92 28.03 8.90
C TYR A 811 -11.07 27.18 8.42
N GLN A 812 -11.51 27.35 7.18
CA GLN A 812 -12.57 26.55 6.58
C GLN A 812 -12.12 26.00 5.24
N THR A 813 -12.40 24.73 5.02
CA THR A 813 -12.29 24.08 3.71
C THR A 813 -13.68 23.62 3.33
N ILE A 814 -14.19 24.15 2.23
CA ILE A 814 -15.50 23.84 1.65
C ILE A 814 -15.23 22.99 0.42
N VAL A 815 -15.92 21.85 0.32
CA VAL A 815 -15.76 20.89 -0.76
C VAL A 815 -17.13 20.48 -1.27
N GLY A 816 -17.33 20.48 -2.58
CA GLY A 816 -18.48 19.82 -3.18
C GLY A 816 -19.13 20.58 -4.33
N SER A 817 -19.83 19.82 -5.17
CA SER A 817 -20.52 20.33 -6.35
C SER A 817 -22.04 20.51 -6.13
N SER A 818 -22.76 20.63 -7.24
CA SER A 818 -24.17 21.00 -7.39
C SER A 818 -25.21 20.33 -6.47
N GLY A 819 -24.90 19.19 -5.80
CA GLY A 819 -25.83 18.42 -4.97
C GLY A 819 -25.49 18.27 -3.47
N VAL A 820 -24.21 18.05 -3.11
CA VAL A 820 -23.77 17.83 -1.73
C VAL A 820 -22.51 18.65 -1.46
N ARG A 821 -22.47 19.36 -0.34
CA ARG A 821 -21.29 20.09 0.11
C ARG A 821 -20.89 19.67 1.50
N MET A 822 -19.59 19.54 1.72
CA MET A 822 -19.00 19.33 3.03
C MET A 822 -18.17 20.54 3.41
N VAL A 823 -18.27 20.96 4.67
CA VAL A 823 -17.47 22.06 5.22
C VAL A 823 -16.70 21.52 6.41
N GLN A 824 -15.36 21.54 6.34
CA GLN A 824 -14.50 21.33 7.49
C GLN A 824 -14.09 22.68 8.07
N THR A 825 -14.27 22.87 9.38
CA THR A 825 -13.85 24.09 10.07
C THR A 825 -12.86 23.76 11.18
N ILE A 826 -11.68 24.38 11.14
CA ILE A 826 -10.65 24.28 12.17
C ILE A 826 -10.68 25.57 12.98
N VAL A 827 -10.89 25.45 14.29
CA VAL A 827 -10.83 26.56 15.22
C VAL A 827 -9.64 26.34 16.14
N ALA A 828 -8.63 27.20 16.05
CA ALA A 828 -7.46 27.21 16.91
C ALA A 828 -7.53 28.39 17.88
N GLU A 829 -7.33 28.10 19.16
CA GLU A 829 -7.42 29.04 20.26
C GLU A 829 -6.05 29.21 20.89
N GLU A 830 -5.56 30.45 20.96
CA GLU A 830 -4.28 30.78 21.55
C GLU A 830 -4.39 30.95 23.08
N VAL A 831 -3.30 30.64 23.79
CA VAL A 831 -3.23 30.87 25.24
C VAL A 831 -3.17 32.37 25.52
N SER A 832 -4.11 32.92 26.31
CA SER A 832 -4.04 34.31 26.77
C SER A 832 -2.92 34.50 27.81
N LYS A 833 -2.33 35.70 27.84
CA LYS A 833 -1.33 36.10 28.85
C LYS A 833 -1.97 36.52 30.17
N ASP A 834 -3.26 36.83 30.17
CA ASP A 834 -4.02 37.19 31.37
C ASP A 834 -4.66 35.92 31.96
N GLN A 835 -4.26 35.59 33.19
CA GLN A 835 -4.70 34.38 33.87
C GLN A 835 -6.20 34.41 34.24
N GLU A 836 -6.78 35.59 34.49
CA GLU A 836 -8.22 35.74 34.73
C GLU A 836 -9.01 35.60 33.43
N GLU A 837 -8.52 36.17 32.33
CA GLU A 837 -9.11 35.99 31.00
C GLU A 837 -8.96 34.53 30.53
N GLN A 838 -7.84 33.88 30.84
CA GLN A 838 -7.60 32.46 30.55
C GLN A 838 -8.53 31.55 31.36
N ASP A 839 -8.71 31.81 32.66
CA ASP A 839 -9.64 31.04 33.51
C ASP A 839 -11.11 31.30 33.14
N GLN A 840 -11.47 32.54 32.78
CA GLN A 840 -12.79 32.90 32.27
C GLN A 840 -13.04 32.27 30.90
N PHE A 841 -12.07 32.34 30.00
CA PHE A 841 -12.15 31.75 28.67
C PHE A 841 -12.23 30.24 28.77
N ALA A 842 -11.39 29.59 29.59
CA ALA A 842 -11.47 28.16 29.85
C ALA A 842 -12.86 27.80 30.39
N ARG A 843 -13.40 28.54 31.38
CA ARG A 843 -14.76 28.35 31.89
C ARG A 843 -15.85 28.60 30.84
N GLU A 844 -15.69 29.58 29.96
CA GLU A 844 -16.62 29.88 28.86
C GLU A 844 -16.53 28.83 27.74
N ALA A 845 -15.34 28.35 27.41
CA ALA A 845 -15.09 27.27 26.46
C ALA A 845 -15.65 25.95 27.00
N ILE A 846 -15.47 25.69 28.30
CA ILE A 846 -16.08 24.60 29.08
C ILE A 846 -17.61 24.73 29.10
N ALA A 847 -18.16 25.92 29.34
CA ALA A 847 -19.60 26.16 29.30
C ALA A 847 -20.12 26.03 27.86
N ARG A 848 -19.36 26.41 26.83
CA ARG A 848 -19.70 26.21 25.41
C ARG A 848 -19.51 24.75 24.97
N LEU A 849 -18.69 23.98 25.67
CA LEU A 849 -18.45 22.54 25.52
C LEU A 849 -19.62 21.68 26.08
N GLY A 850 -20.41 22.22 27.02
CA GLY A 850 -21.54 21.53 27.65
C GLY A 850 -22.91 22.23 27.57
N THR A 851 -22.98 23.50 27.20
CA THR A 851 -24.21 24.31 27.20
C THR A 851 -24.22 25.38 26.09
N ARG A 852 -24.94 25.09 25.02
CA ARG A 852 -26.00 26.02 24.57
C ARG A 852 -27.25 25.18 24.26
N GLY A 853 -27.67 24.37 25.22
CA GLY A 853 -29.11 24.23 25.39
C GLY A 853 -29.54 25.41 26.24
N THR A 854 -30.41 26.27 25.70
CA THR A 854 -31.24 27.28 26.41
C THR A 854 -30.66 28.65 26.80
N SER A 855 -31.46 29.68 26.46
CA SER A 855 -31.44 31.13 26.78
C SER A 855 -30.35 31.98 26.10
N SER A 856 -30.64 33.05 25.35
CA SER A 856 -31.88 33.80 25.11
C SER A 856 -31.73 34.69 23.87
N GLY A 857 -32.75 34.71 23.01
CA GLY A 857 -33.08 35.84 22.13
C GLY A 857 -32.21 36.06 20.90
N ASN A 858 -32.47 35.31 19.82
CA ASN A 858 -32.75 35.82 18.46
C ASN A 858 -32.56 34.71 17.41
N ASP A 859 -33.67 34.35 16.76
CA ASP A 859 -33.85 33.85 15.38
C ASP A 859 -32.65 33.20 14.65
N TRP A 860 -32.13 32.09 15.18
CA TRP A 860 -31.41 31.10 14.37
C TRP A 860 -31.81 29.70 14.81
N THR A 861 -32.27 28.86 13.87
CA THR A 861 -32.53 27.44 14.10
C THR A 861 -31.22 26.72 14.46
N ASP A 862 -31.25 26.01 15.58
CA ASP A 862 -30.10 25.58 16.39
C ASP A 862 -29.59 24.18 15.96
N GLU A 863 -29.06 24.06 14.75
CA GLU A 863 -28.36 22.83 14.31
C GLU A 863 -26.86 23.08 14.15
N ARG A 864 -26.07 22.37 14.95
CA ARG A 864 -24.64 22.66 15.17
C ARG A 864 -23.74 21.79 14.31
N PRO A 865 -22.61 22.34 13.83
CA PRO A 865 -21.57 21.53 13.21
C PRO A 865 -21.10 20.41 14.14
N THR A 866 -20.92 19.21 13.60
CA THR A 866 -20.47 18.04 14.36
C THR A 866 -18.99 18.13 14.65
N ILE A 867 -18.60 17.92 15.91
CA ILE A 867 -17.20 17.92 16.31
C ILE A 867 -16.58 16.57 15.96
N VAL A 868 -15.60 16.59 15.06
CA VAL A 868 -14.84 15.40 14.62
C VAL A 868 -13.80 15.02 15.65
N VAL A 869 -13.07 16.00 16.19
CA VAL A 869 -12.05 15.81 17.23
C VAL A 869 -11.70 17.16 17.86
N ARG A 870 -11.38 17.15 19.16
CA ARG A 870 -10.85 18.29 19.88
C ARG A 870 -9.51 17.97 20.54
N TYR A 871 -8.50 18.76 20.26
CA TYR A 871 -7.20 18.73 20.91
C TYR A 871 -7.18 19.77 22.02
N VAL A 872 -6.67 19.40 23.21
CA VAL A 872 -6.66 20.29 24.38
C VAL A 872 -5.29 20.28 25.05
N ASP A 873 -4.76 21.46 25.38
CA ASP A 873 -3.53 21.61 26.18
C ASP A 873 -3.84 21.37 27.66
N ALA A 874 -3.46 20.21 28.18
CA ALA A 874 -3.70 19.85 29.56
C ALA A 874 -2.87 20.66 30.57
N GLY A 875 -1.79 21.30 30.13
CA GLY A 875 -1.05 22.28 30.92
C GLY A 875 -1.89 23.52 31.23
N VAL A 876 -2.80 23.88 30.32
CA VAL A 876 -3.77 24.98 30.47
C VAL A 876 -4.99 24.53 31.29
N TYR A 877 -5.56 23.36 31.00
CA TYR A 877 -6.82 22.88 31.59
C TYR A 877 -6.62 21.95 32.81
N ARG A 878 -5.90 22.38 33.85
CA ARG A 878 -5.58 21.54 35.04
C ARG A 878 -6.72 21.42 36.07
N GLY A 879 -6.81 20.26 36.74
CA GLY A 879 -7.63 20.06 37.95
C GLY A 879 -9.07 19.57 37.69
N ALA A 880 -10.06 20.07 38.42
CA ALA A 880 -11.48 19.70 38.23
C ALA A 880 -12.02 20.04 36.82
N GLN A 881 -11.28 20.83 36.04
CA GLN A 881 -11.53 21.08 34.62
C GLN A 881 -11.18 19.86 33.72
N ALA A 882 -10.28 18.98 34.16
CA ALA A 882 -9.89 17.74 33.48
C ALA A 882 -10.87 16.58 33.70
N GLU A 883 -11.69 16.62 34.76
CA GLU A 883 -12.80 15.67 34.97
C GLU A 883 -13.93 15.84 33.94
N MET A 884 -13.94 16.93 33.15
CA MET A 884 -14.94 17.23 32.11
C MET A 884 -14.58 16.76 30.70
N ILE A 885 -13.54 15.94 30.53
CA ILE A 885 -13.34 15.14 29.31
C ILE A 885 -14.52 14.13 29.10
N SER A 886 -15.55 14.17 29.96
CA SER A 886 -16.77 13.37 29.92
C SER A 886 -17.94 13.98 29.11
N SER A 887 -17.69 14.72 28.03
CA SER A 887 -18.77 15.09 27.10
C SER A 887 -18.72 14.22 25.85
N SER A 888 -19.84 14.16 25.12
CA SER A 888 -20.15 13.31 23.97
C SER A 888 -19.27 13.52 22.73
N VAL A 889 -18.05 14.00 22.89
CA VAL A 889 -17.15 14.51 21.85
C VAL A 889 -15.78 13.86 21.99
N PRO A 890 -15.17 13.40 20.89
CA PRO A 890 -13.82 12.85 20.91
C PRO A 890 -12.77 13.92 21.26
N VAL A 891 -12.05 13.68 22.36
CA VAL A 891 -10.98 14.56 22.87
C VAL A 891 -9.64 13.86 22.81
N VAL A 892 -8.63 14.56 22.29
CA VAL A 892 -7.21 14.19 22.33
C VAL A 892 -6.51 15.11 23.34
N PRO A 893 -6.28 14.63 24.57
CA PRO A 893 -5.57 15.43 25.55
C PRO A 893 -4.08 15.45 25.20
N CYS A 894 -3.55 16.66 25.05
CA CYS A 894 -2.16 16.91 24.69
C CYS A 894 -1.46 17.55 25.89
N ARG A 895 -0.18 17.29 26.07
CA ARG A 895 0.60 17.92 27.13
C ARG A 895 0.81 19.41 26.86
N SER A 896 1.01 19.75 25.60
CA SER A 896 0.95 21.12 25.10
C SER A 896 0.56 21.16 23.61
N LEU A 897 0.01 22.29 23.16
CA LEU A 897 -0.35 22.53 21.75
C LEU A 897 0.33 23.79 21.22
N TRP A 898 0.69 23.78 19.94
CA TRP A 898 1.45 24.86 19.31
C TRP A 898 0.97 25.09 17.87
N ASN A 899 0.97 26.34 17.43
CA ASN A 899 0.70 26.64 16.02
C ASN A 899 1.93 26.32 15.15
N GLY A 900 1.72 25.89 13.90
CA GLY A 900 2.79 25.65 12.94
C GLY A 900 3.31 26.92 12.26
N THR A 901 3.10 28.11 12.85
CA THR A 901 3.54 29.37 12.23
C THR A 901 5.01 29.64 12.55
N VAL A 902 5.61 30.62 11.86
CA VAL A 902 6.99 31.09 12.12
C VAL A 902 7.21 31.48 13.59
N LYS A 903 6.16 31.89 14.31
CA LYS A 903 6.26 32.26 15.73
C LYS A 903 6.18 31.07 16.68
N GLY A 904 5.62 29.93 16.27
CA GLY A 904 5.38 28.77 17.13
C GLY A 904 4.67 29.17 18.43
N GLU A 905 3.50 29.80 18.35
CA GLU A 905 2.77 30.27 19.54
C GLU A 905 1.99 29.11 20.18
N ARG A 906 1.88 29.11 21.51
CA ARG A 906 1.18 28.08 22.28
C ARG A 906 -0.33 28.23 22.14
N LEU A 907 -1.02 27.11 21.93
CA LEU A 907 -2.47 27.02 21.79
C LEU A 907 -3.09 26.40 23.05
N ALA A 908 -4.28 26.88 23.42
CA ALA A 908 -5.09 26.28 24.48
C ALA A 908 -5.90 25.10 23.95
N SER A 909 -6.51 25.24 22.78
CA SER A 909 -7.30 24.18 22.15
C SER A 909 -7.32 24.29 20.63
N VAL A 910 -7.54 23.15 19.95
CA VAL A 910 -7.87 23.11 18.53
C VAL A 910 -9.08 22.20 18.34
N THR A 911 -10.12 22.69 17.69
CA THR A 911 -11.33 21.90 17.40
C THR A 911 -11.55 21.76 15.91
N VAL A 912 -11.77 20.53 15.47
CA VAL A 912 -12.14 20.18 14.10
C VAL A 912 -13.63 19.92 14.05
N TYR A 913 -14.33 20.73 13.26
CA TYR A 913 -15.76 20.62 12.99
C TYR A 913 -16.00 20.14 11.56
N GLN A 914 -17.13 19.47 11.37
CA GLN A 914 -17.61 19.06 10.07
C GLN A 914 -19.11 19.30 9.97
N SER A 915 -19.52 19.88 8.83
CA SER A 915 -20.92 20.04 8.44
C SER A 915 -21.13 19.47 7.05
N ILE A 916 -22.30 18.88 6.80
CA ILE A 916 -22.71 18.39 5.49
C ILE A 916 -24.00 19.10 5.12
N PHE A 917 -24.06 19.63 3.90
CA PHE A 917 -25.19 20.35 3.33
C PHE A 917 -25.65 19.63 2.07
N GLU A 918 -26.96 19.58 1.89
CA GLU A 918 -27.60 19.02 0.71
C GLU A 918 -28.56 20.05 0.10
N ARG A 919 -28.69 20.05 -1.22
CA ARG A 919 -29.48 21.03 -1.96
C ARG A 919 -30.94 20.61 -2.15
#